data_AF-A0A255RC20-F1
#
_entry.id   AF-A0A255RC20-F1
#
_cell.length_a   1.000
_cell.length_b   1.000
_cell.length_c   1.000
_cell.angle_alpha   90.00
_cell.angle_beta   90.00
_cell.angle_gamma   90.00
#
_symmetry.space_group_name_H-M   'P 1'
#
loop_
_entity.id
_entity.type
_entity.pdbx_description
1 polymer ?
#
loop_
_entity_poly.entity_id
_entity_poly.type
_entity_poly.pdbx_seq_one_letter_code
_entity_poly.pdbx_strand_id
1 'polypeptide(L)'
;MHSFSIAFRSKRHLLALAVVGLGTSIGCQPGAESNPQAKALPIEREASQAFKHLDDQAPLDLRSSWIRDELAELKDEDGATRYATFTPEATAPQIDSGSSVASQPLNQTSLPAAPAFAPAVTLVQAPINGGSPTGTTTSQQGVEVVPTPNAQPEVKAELVPTPAGSRAESDHPMARIAADVAKPTPKKNSPAAMSSPVQDLSVAPELIDPTTEAGMVAGGGPEDYNNWPTPDALLFFTGNQHGYIEPCGCTGLENQKGGVARRYTFMEQLRQKGWDLIPIDAGNQIRRIGPQAAIKFERSATALKEMKYQAIGYGPADLRIGAGDLIAMAYDDDPMFVSGNVTLFEEGLLPTYKVLRRGEWRIGVTSILDPEALEAATGSEITVAPTKEAAEAALKSMNDDGAEFRVLTFYGEEEAAKKLMVDAQGYDLIVVTGGYGEPLYQPQAIDGTKTKLIVTGNKGMYAGLVGLYQNQPFKYARVPLSHEFKDAPQMRKLMADYQKQLEQLGFSGLGISPTPHRSGHTFVGSQACAECHQNAFDIWENSAHAQATAHLVKPPKERGDIPRHFDPECISCHVTGWNPQGYYPYKSGYMDLTSTAHLTGNGCENCHGPGSAHVAAEKEAATTPGIESLRAKLRQEVQLPLEKAREHCMECHDLDNSPDFHDDGAFEDIYWPEIEHNN
;
A
#
# COMPACT_ATOMS: atom_id res chain seq x y z
N MET A 1 19.48 23.37 59.93
CA MET A 1 19.67 23.57 58.47
C MET A 1 21.06 23.05 58.14
N HIS A 2 21.15 21.96 57.39
CA HIS A 2 22.36 21.14 57.26
C HIS A 2 22.34 20.37 55.95
N SER A 3 23.54 20.07 55.41
CA SER A 3 23.82 18.90 54.58
C SER A 3 23.29 18.88 53.12
N PHE A 4 23.95 18.23 52.15
CA PHE A 4 25.32 17.69 52.09
C PHE A 4 25.79 17.70 50.63
N SER A 5 27.09 17.84 50.39
CA SER A 5 27.72 17.60 49.07
C SER A 5 28.26 16.16 49.02
N ILE A 6 27.91 15.38 47.99
CA ILE A 6 28.48 14.05 47.72
C ILE A 6 28.75 13.89 46.22
N ALA A 7 29.97 13.46 45.88
CA ALA A 7 30.37 12.98 44.56
C ALA A 7 30.34 11.44 44.53
N PHE A 8 30.44 10.81 43.34
CA PHE A 8 31.26 9.60 43.05
C PHE A 8 31.08 9.21 41.56
N ARG A 9 32.14 9.32 40.75
CA ARG A 9 32.98 8.22 40.20
C ARG A 9 32.40 7.40 39.04
N SER A 10 33.00 7.61 37.87
CA SER A 10 33.04 6.65 36.75
C SER A 10 33.77 5.35 37.10
N LYS A 11 33.32 4.21 36.57
CA LYS A 11 34.12 2.97 36.47
C LYS A 11 34.35 2.60 35.00
N ARG A 12 35.62 2.57 34.58
CA ARG A 12 36.09 1.75 33.45
C ARG A 12 36.35 0.33 33.96
N HIS A 13 36.04 -0.70 33.18
CA HIS A 13 36.61 -2.04 33.36
C HIS A 13 37.24 -2.52 32.04
N LEU A 14 38.55 -2.79 32.09
CA LEU A 14 39.23 -3.71 31.18
C LEU A 14 39.20 -5.09 31.81
N LEU A 15 39.06 -6.14 31.01
CA LEU A 15 39.68 -7.46 31.20
C LEU A 15 39.82 -8.04 29.77
N ALA A 16 41.01 -8.13 29.17
CA ALA A 16 42.12 -9.05 29.44
C ALA A 16 41.93 -10.44 28.79
N LEU A 17 42.79 -10.74 27.80
CA LEU A 17 42.91 -12.05 27.15
C LEU A 17 43.30 -13.16 28.14
N ALA A 18 42.84 -14.39 27.87
CA ALA A 18 43.50 -15.60 28.30
C ALA A 18 43.46 -16.65 27.17
N VAL A 19 44.63 -17.18 26.79
CA VAL A 19 44.79 -18.23 25.77
C VAL A 19 45.49 -19.43 26.39
N VAL A 20 44.74 -20.51 26.63
CA VAL A 20 45.15 -21.92 26.80
C VAL A 20 43.88 -22.76 26.52
N GLY A 21 43.83 -23.90 25.85
CA GLY A 21 44.86 -24.72 25.21
C GLY A 21 44.54 -26.21 25.35
N LEU A 22 44.25 -26.89 24.23
CA LEU A 22 44.35 -28.35 23.94
C LEU A 22 43.93 -29.39 25.01
N GLY A 23 42.98 -30.27 24.67
CA GLY A 23 42.68 -31.49 25.44
C GLY A 23 41.84 -32.53 24.68
N THR A 24 42.50 -33.54 24.08
CA THR A 24 41.90 -34.66 23.31
C THR A 24 41.60 -35.91 24.15
N SER A 25 40.76 -36.82 23.62
CA SER A 25 40.61 -38.30 23.85
C SER A 25 39.19 -38.71 24.31
N ILE A 26 38.40 -39.52 23.59
CA ILE A 26 38.46 -40.95 23.13
C ILE A 26 37.84 -41.95 24.14
N GLY A 27 36.93 -42.81 23.65
CA GLY A 27 36.42 -44.04 24.32
C GLY A 27 34.88 -44.19 24.29
N CYS A 28 34.25 -44.81 23.29
CA CYS A 28 34.04 -46.27 23.05
C CYS A 28 32.97 -46.97 23.93
N GLN A 29 31.75 -47.14 23.37
CA GLN A 29 30.91 -48.35 23.13
C GLN A 29 31.15 -49.69 23.91
N PRO A 30 30.24 -50.73 23.92
CA PRO A 30 29.16 -51.06 22.95
C PRO A 30 27.82 -51.71 23.48
N GLY A 31 26.90 -52.06 22.56
CA GLY A 31 25.81 -53.07 22.74
C GLY A 31 24.44 -52.62 22.20
N ALA A 32 23.99 -52.94 20.97
CA ALA A 32 23.47 -54.23 20.45
C ALA A 32 22.05 -54.55 20.97
N GLU A 33 21.01 -54.86 20.17
CA GLU A 33 20.85 -55.01 18.70
C GLU A 33 19.65 -54.12 18.21
N SER A 34 19.09 -54.14 16.99
CA SER A 34 19.15 -55.08 15.83
C SER A 34 18.86 -54.39 14.46
N ASN A 35 18.59 -55.21 13.43
CA ASN A 35 18.29 -54.90 12.01
C ASN A 35 17.58 -56.18 11.43
N PRO A 36 17.21 -56.39 10.14
CA PRO A 36 17.41 -55.56 8.93
C PRO A 36 16.30 -55.53 7.85
N GLN A 37 16.39 -54.54 6.94
CA GLN A 37 16.31 -54.62 5.45
C GLN A 37 16.11 -53.19 4.87
N ALA A 38 16.78 -52.70 3.80
CA ALA A 38 17.82 -53.31 2.95
C ALA A 38 18.80 -52.27 2.33
N LYS A 39 20.02 -52.76 2.06
CA LYS A 39 21.16 -52.35 1.18
C LYS A 39 20.93 -51.28 0.06
N ALA A 40 21.94 -50.57 -0.46
CA ALA A 40 23.33 -50.24 -0.03
C ALA A 40 23.99 -49.21 -1.01
N LEU A 41 25.02 -48.49 -0.54
CA LEU A 41 25.86 -47.49 -1.26
C LEU A 41 27.06 -48.16 -2.01
N PRO A 42 27.94 -47.43 -2.76
CA PRO A 42 29.00 -46.50 -2.25
C PRO A 42 29.05 -45.15 -3.02
N ILE A 43 29.53 -43.99 -2.54
CA ILE A 43 30.74 -43.54 -1.79
C ILE A 43 32.06 -43.54 -2.59
N GLU A 44 32.54 -42.35 -2.94
CA GLU A 44 33.91 -41.80 -2.76
C GLU A 44 33.85 -40.27 -3.04
N ARG A 45 34.11 -39.37 -2.08
CA ARG A 45 35.40 -38.81 -1.65
C ARG A 45 36.28 -38.22 -2.76
N GLU A 46 36.22 -36.91 -2.93
CA GLU A 46 37.39 -36.03 -2.78
C GLU A 46 36.98 -34.56 -2.59
N ALA A 47 37.71 -33.85 -1.71
CA ALA A 47 37.56 -32.41 -1.52
C ALA A 47 38.95 -31.77 -1.52
N SER A 48 39.29 -31.04 -2.59
CA SER A 48 40.37 -30.03 -2.66
C SER A 48 40.53 -29.48 -4.08
N GLN A 49 39.94 -28.30 -4.35
CA GLN A 49 40.41 -27.23 -5.29
C GLN A 49 39.24 -26.35 -5.75
N ALA A 50 38.84 -25.40 -4.91
CA ALA A 50 37.96 -24.29 -5.31
C ALA A 50 38.18 -23.03 -4.45
N PHE A 51 39.46 -22.66 -4.25
CA PHE A 51 39.84 -21.36 -3.70
C PHE A 51 40.92 -20.73 -4.59
N LYS A 52 40.45 -20.08 -5.66
CA LYS A 52 41.16 -19.00 -6.36
C LYS A 52 40.18 -18.29 -7.29
N HIS A 53 39.54 -17.25 -6.77
CA HIS A 53 39.34 -15.91 -7.37
C HIS A 53 38.30 -15.15 -6.54
N LEU A 54 38.73 -14.76 -5.33
CA LEU A 54 38.20 -13.60 -4.62
C LEU A 54 39.12 -12.43 -4.98
N ASP A 55 38.70 -11.62 -5.94
CA ASP A 55 38.97 -10.17 -6.03
C ASP A 55 38.29 -9.65 -7.31
N ASP A 56 37.13 -9.02 -7.11
CA ASP A 56 36.58 -7.94 -7.97
C ASP A 56 35.29 -7.41 -7.30
N GLN A 57 35.46 -6.87 -6.08
CA GLN A 57 34.45 -6.06 -5.39
C GLN A 57 34.82 -4.58 -5.60
N ALA A 58 34.30 -3.98 -6.67
CA ALA A 58 34.36 -2.53 -6.87
C ALA A 58 33.14 -1.87 -6.18
N PRO A 59 33.35 -0.89 -5.27
CA PRO A 59 32.26 -0.34 -4.48
C PRO A 59 31.38 0.65 -5.24
N LEU A 60 30.16 0.82 -4.73
CA LEU A 60 29.20 1.86 -5.13
C LEU A 60 29.78 3.28 -4.99
N ASP A 61 30.08 3.95 -6.10
CA ASP A 61 30.00 5.42 -6.19
C ASP A 61 29.40 5.85 -7.53
N LEU A 62 28.07 5.98 -7.55
CA LEU A 62 27.29 6.63 -8.61
C LEU A 62 26.57 7.88 -8.08
N ARG A 63 27.05 8.49 -6.97
CA ARG A 63 26.42 9.69 -6.38
C ARG A 63 27.28 10.96 -6.50
N SER A 64 28.47 10.89 -7.11
CA SER A 64 29.43 12.02 -7.16
C SER A 64 29.79 12.55 -8.57
N SER A 65 29.17 12.05 -9.65
CA SER A 65 29.39 12.54 -11.03
C SER A 65 28.58 13.78 -11.38
N TRP A 66 27.26 13.77 -11.13
CA TRP A 66 26.34 14.86 -11.52
C TRP A 66 26.76 16.25 -10.99
N ILE A 67 27.27 16.31 -9.76
CA ILE A 67 27.75 17.57 -9.13
C ILE A 67 28.99 18.15 -9.84
N ARG A 68 29.79 17.34 -10.56
CA ARG A 68 30.98 17.84 -11.28
C ARG A 68 30.62 18.41 -12.65
N ASP A 69 29.65 17.78 -13.32
CA ASP A 69 29.22 18.21 -14.66
C ASP A 69 28.40 19.51 -14.56
N GLU A 70 27.56 19.65 -13.53
CA GLU A 70 26.76 20.87 -13.28
C GLU A 70 27.60 22.08 -12.79
N LEU A 71 28.83 21.85 -12.31
CA LEU A 71 29.80 22.90 -11.99
C LEU A 71 30.75 23.26 -13.15
N ALA A 72 30.70 22.52 -14.27
CA ALA A 72 31.50 22.79 -15.46
C ALA A 72 30.81 23.73 -16.47
N GLU A 73 29.47 23.81 -16.46
CA GLU A 73 28.69 24.63 -17.41
C GLU A 73 28.43 26.08 -16.95
N LEU A 74 28.84 26.46 -15.74
CA LEU A 74 28.69 27.84 -15.25
C LEU A 74 29.93 28.72 -15.53
N LYS A 75 30.30 28.83 -16.82
CA LYS A 75 31.15 29.92 -17.31
C LYS A 75 30.72 30.48 -18.67
N ASP A 76 30.55 31.80 -18.64
CA ASP A 76 30.60 32.77 -19.73
C ASP A 76 29.28 33.16 -20.45
N GLU A 77 28.81 34.35 -20.08
CA GLU A 77 28.32 35.45 -20.95
C GLU A 77 27.24 35.17 -22.02
N ASP A 78 25.96 35.14 -21.61
CA ASP A 78 24.96 36.19 -21.96
C ASP A 78 23.54 35.78 -21.56
N GLY A 79 22.96 36.45 -20.55
CA GLY A 79 21.68 36.05 -19.96
C GLY A 79 20.44 36.57 -20.69
N ALA A 80 19.65 35.68 -21.30
CA ALA A 80 18.25 35.94 -21.68
C ALA A 80 17.39 34.66 -21.84
N THR A 81 16.57 34.33 -20.84
CA THR A 81 15.56 33.26 -20.93
C THR A 81 14.36 33.70 -21.78
N ARG A 82 13.98 32.91 -22.79
CA ARG A 82 12.73 33.13 -23.56
C ARG A 82 11.65 32.14 -23.12
N TYR A 83 10.64 32.64 -22.40
CA TYR A 83 9.37 31.93 -22.26
C TYR A 83 8.49 32.20 -23.49
N ALA A 84 7.99 31.14 -24.12
CA ALA A 84 6.99 31.24 -25.17
C ALA A 84 5.60 31.00 -24.57
N THR A 85 4.71 31.98 -24.69
CA THR A 85 3.28 31.84 -24.46
C THR A 85 2.52 32.37 -25.67
N PHE A 86 1.63 31.54 -26.23
CA PHE A 86 0.58 31.95 -27.15
C PHE A 86 -0.74 31.95 -26.38
N THR A 87 -1.65 32.90 -26.59
CA THR A 87 -2.76 32.86 -27.57
C THR A 87 -3.66 34.10 -27.30
N PRO A 88 -4.74 34.35 -28.05
CA PRO A 88 -4.84 34.54 -29.51
C PRO A 88 -5.40 35.94 -29.86
N GLU A 89 -5.39 36.34 -31.13
CA GLU A 89 -5.96 37.62 -31.57
C GLU A 89 -7.50 37.62 -31.62
N ALA A 90 -8.12 38.64 -31.03
CA ALA A 90 -9.47 39.10 -31.40
C ALA A 90 -9.59 40.63 -31.17
N THR A 91 -10.15 41.32 -32.16
CA THR A 91 -10.19 42.79 -32.28
C THR A 91 -11.05 43.52 -31.25
N ALA A 92 -10.63 44.71 -30.84
CA ALA A 92 -11.43 45.68 -30.07
C ALA A 92 -11.42 47.08 -30.72
N PRO A 93 -12.47 47.90 -30.53
CA PRO A 93 -12.41 49.34 -30.78
C PRO A 93 -12.51 50.18 -29.48
N GLN A 94 -11.37 50.77 -29.10
CA GLN A 94 -11.16 52.20 -28.77
C GLN A 94 -11.99 52.99 -27.71
N ILE A 95 -11.24 53.78 -26.90
CA ILE A 95 -11.59 54.97 -26.05
C ILE A 95 -12.50 54.66 -24.82
N ASP A 96 -12.30 55.19 -23.59
CA ASP A 96 -11.68 56.45 -23.15
C ASP A 96 -10.96 56.38 -21.76
N SER A 97 -10.39 57.51 -21.37
CA SER A 97 -9.40 57.86 -20.36
C SER A 97 -9.86 57.92 -18.88
N GLY A 98 -8.89 57.93 -17.94
CA GLY A 98 -9.12 58.39 -16.55
C GLY A 98 -8.04 58.05 -15.51
N SER A 99 -7.21 59.04 -15.13
CA SER A 99 -6.55 59.27 -13.82
C SER A 99 -5.96 58.06 -13.03
N SER A 100 -4.64 57.91 -12.90
CA SER A 100 -3.73 58.64 -11.98
C SER A 100 -4.11 58.61 -10.49
N VAL A 101 -3.20 58.13 -9.61
CA VAL A 101 -2.73 58.84 -8.38
C VAL A 101 -1.58 58.10 -7.68
N ALA A 102 -0.54 58.87 -7.32
CA ALA A 102 0.49 58.75 -6.28
C ALA A 102 1.07 57.38 -5.82
N SER A 103 2.39 57.29 -5.94
CA SER A 103 3.30 56.48 -5.11
C SER A 103 3.76 57.26 -3.86
N GLN A 104 4.27 56.57 -2.83
CA GLN A 104 5.50 56.87 -2.04
C GLN A 104 5.67 55.86 -0.87
N PRO A 105 6.88 55.68 -0.29
CA PRO A 105 7.31 54.38 0.27
C PRO A 105 7.75 54.42 1.76
N LEU A 106 8.44 53.35 2.20
CA LEU A 106 9.39 53.14 3.34
C LEU A 106 9.13 51.73 3.95
N ASN A 107 10.07 50.97 4.52
CA ASN A 107 11.46 51.25 4.92
C ASN A 107 12.35 49.97 4.85
N GLN A 108 13.68 50.11 4.84
CA GLN A 108 14.63 49.00 4.99
C GLN A 108 15.27 48.99 6.39
N THR A 109 15.48 47.81 7.00
CA THR A 109 16.39 47.61 8.14
C THR A 109 17.08 46.25 8.14
N SER A 110 18.39 46.26 7.85
CA SER A 110 19.51 45.49 8.42
C SER A 110 19.38 44.00 8.85
N LEU A 111 20.38 43.23 8.40
CA LEU A 111 20.73 41.82 8.68
C LEU A 111 21.09 41.52 10.16
N PRO A 112 21.29 40.22 10.52
CA PRO A 112 22.66 39.67 10.52
C PRO A 112 22.81 38.29 9.88
N ALA A 113 24.05 37.93 9.53
CA ALA A 113 24.42 36.68 8.83
C ALA A 113 24.88 35.55 9.77
N ALA A 114 24.85 34.31 9.27
CA ALA A 114 25.33 33.08 9.93
C ALA A 114 26.41 32.38 9.06
N PRO A 115 27.28 31.51 9.65
CA PRO A 115 28.59 31.21 9.07
C PRO A 115 28.61 30.04 8.07
N ALA A 116 29.53 30.11 7.11
CA ALA A 116 29.83 29.03 6.18
C ALA A 116 30.94 28.09 6.71
N PHE A 117 30.73 26.78 6.57
CA PHE A 117 31.77 25.76 6.74
C PHE A 117 32.22 25.26 5.36
N ALA A 118 33.53 25.06 5.18
CA ALA A 118 34.12 24.52 3.96
C ALA A 118 34.96 23.27 4.29
N PRO A 119 34.87 22.17 3.51
CA PRO A 119 35.78 21.05 3.61
C PRO A 119 36.99 21.24 2.68
N ALA A 120 38.20 20.97 3.19
CA ALA A 120 39.40 20.87 2.38
C ALA A 120 39.65 19.41 1.97
N VAL A 121 39.89 19.16 0.68
CA VAL A 121 40.30 17.84 0.17
C VAL A 121 41.71 17.94 -0.41
N THR A 122 42.61 17.09 0.07
CA THR A 122 44.00 17.04 -0.38
C THR A 122 44.16 16.03 -1.51
N LEU A 123 44.57 16.47 -2.69
CA LEU A 123 44.90 15.59 -3.81
C LEU A 123 46.29 14.97 -3.63
N VAL A 124 46.38 13.65 -3.79
CA VAL A 124 47.64 12.90 -3.94
C VAL A 124 47.69 12.35 -5.36
N GLN A 125 48.72 12.72 -6.13
CA GLN A 125 48.96 12.17 -7.47
C GLN A 125 49.92 10.98 -7.40
N ALA A 126 49.67 9.97 -8.24
CA ALA A 126 50.59 8.87 -8.53
C ALA A 126 50.64 8.65 -10.07
N PRO A 127 51.74 8.10 -10.62
CA PRO A 127 52.19 8.49 -11.96
C PRO A 127 51.68 7.60 -13.10
N ILE A 128 51.57 8.24 -14.27
CA ILE A 128 51.43 7.59 -15.58
C ILE A 128 52.69 6.81 -15.97
N ASN A 129 52.51 5.62 -16.55
CA ASN A 129 53.54 4.92 -17.32
C ASN A 129 52.90 4.34 -18.58
N GLY A 130 53.49 4.62 -19.74
CA GLY A 130 52.94 4.24 -21.04
C GLY A 130 53.47 2.88 -21.54
N GLY A 131 52.73 2.29 -22.48
CA GLY A 131 53.15 1.09 -23.19
C GLY A 131 52.10 0.56 -24.16
N SER A 132 52.27 0.84 -25.45
CA SER A 132 51.75 -0.01 -26.54
C SER A 132 52.88 -0.96 -26.96
N PRO A 133 52.59 -2.18 -27.45
CA PRO A 133 52.25 -2.30 -28.88
C PRO A 133 51.30 -3.44 -29.30
N THR A 134 50.61 -3.21 -30.42
CA THR A 134 50.21 -4.15 -31.50
C THR A 134 49.87 -5.62 -31.21
N GLY A 135 48.67 -6.06 -31.63
CA GLY A 135 48.36 -7.47 -31.88
C GLY A 135 46.98 -7.69 -32.53
N THR A 136 46.93 -7.87 -33.86
CA THR A 136 45.72 -8.28 -34.59
C THR A 136 45.53 -9.79 -34.55
N THR A 137 44.41 -10.27 -34.01
CA THR A 137 43.87 -11.61 -34.30
C THR A 137 42.34 -11.60 -34.30
N THR A 138 41.76 -12.21 -35.34
CA THR A 138 40.32 -12.36 -35.55
C THR A 138 39.78 -13.58 -34.82
N SER A 139 38.71 -13.46 -34.02
CA SER A 139 37.92 -14.63 -33.59
C SER A 139 36.45 -14.30 -33.38
N GLN A 140 35.63 -15.05 -34.11
CA GLN A 140 34.18 -15.23 -34.09
C GLN A 140 33.45 -14.88 -32.77
N GLN A 141 32.36 -14.12 -32.89
CA GLN A 141 31.35 -13.97 -31.85
C GLN A 141 30.57 -15.29 -31.68
N GLY A 142 30.75 -15.94 -30.53
CA GLY A 142 29.79 -16.94 -30.04
C GLY A 142 28.69 -16.22 -29.25
N VAL A 143 27.43 -16.42 -29.62
CA VAL A 143 26.29 -15.91 -28.84
C VAL A 143 26.04 -16.86 -27.68
N GLU A 144 26.30 -16.41 -26.46
CA GLU A 144 25.94 -17.14 -25.25
C GLU A 144 24.43 -16.99 -25.00
N VAL A 145 23.69 -18.09 -25.14
CA VAL A 145 22.26 -18.13 -24.85
C VAL A 145 22.09 -18.29 -23.34
N VAL A 146 21.91 -17.17 -22.64
CA VAL A 146 21.46 -17.18 -21.25
C VAL A 146 20.03 -17.74 -21.20
N PRO A 147 19.74 -18.84 -20.49
CA PRO A 147 18.39 -19.36 -20.38
C PRO A 147 17.53 -18.40 -19.55
N THR A 148 16.42 -17.95 -20.14
CA THR A 148 15.40 -17.15 -19.45
C THR A 148 14.87 -17.92 -18.23
N PRO A 149 14.69 -17.28 -17.06
CA PRO A 149 13.98 -17.92 -15.95
C PRO A 149 12.58 -18.36 -16.40
N ASN A 150 12.20 -19.59 -16.05
CA ASN A 150 10.85 -20.09 -16.34
C ASN A 150 9.82 -19.16 -15.69
N ALA A 151 8.76 -18.83 -16.44
CA ALA A 151 7.58 -18.18 -15.87
C ALA A 151 7.05 -19.01 -14.70
N GLN A 152 6.67 -18.34 -13.61
CA GLN A 152 6.02 -19.04 -12.51
C GLN A 152 4.68 -19.63 -12.97
N PRO A 153 4.29 -20.82 -12.49
CA PRO A 153 2.99 -21.37 -12.81
C PRO A 153 1.89 -20.44 -12.27
N GLU A 154 0.86 -20.20 -13.08
CA GLU A 154 -0.30 -19.39 -12.69
C GLU A 154 -0.92 -19.92 -11.39
N VAL A 155 -1.00 -19.05 -10.39
CA VAL A 155 -1.79 -19.31 -9.18
C VAL A 155 -3.25 -19.25 -9.59
N LYS A 156 -3.87 -20.42 -9.77
CA LYS A 156 -5.32 -20.51 -9.97
C LYS A 156 -6.00 -20.08 -8.68
N ALA A 157 -6.65 -18.93 -8.72
CA ALA A 157 -7.54 -18.49 -7.65
C ALA A 157 -8.70 -19.49 -7.52
N GLU A 158 -8.73 -20.25 -6.43
CA GLU A 158 -9.86 -21.12 -6.11
C GLU A 158 -11.00 -20.27 -5.56
N LEU A 159 -12.13 -20.25 -6.26
CA LEU A 159 -13.34 -19.53 -5.87
C LEU A 159 -13.92 -20.14 -4.58
N VAL A 160 -13.56 -19.57 -3.43
CA VAL A 160 -14.21 -19.88 -2.14
C VAL A 160 -15.61 -19.27 -2.15
N PRO A 161 -16.69 -20.07 -2.07
CA PRO A 161 -18.05 -19.55 -2.16
C PRO A 161 -18.45 -18.79 -0.88
N THR A 162 -18.96 -17.57 -1.05
CA THR A 162 -19.57 -16.77 0.01
C THR A 162 -20.70 -17.55 0.71
N PRO A 163 -20.76 -17.59 2.06
CA PRO A 163 -21.86 -18.24 2.77
C PRO A 163 -23.23 -17.65 2.42
N ALA A 164 -24.18 -18.49 2.03
CA ALA A 164 -25.50 -18.07 1.56
C ALA A 164 -26.37 -17.49 2.69
N GLY A 165 -26.46 -16.15 2.75
CA GLY A 165 -27.42 -15.43 3.58
C GLY A 165 -28.81 -15.35 2.93
N SER A 166 -29.76 -16.12 3.46
CA SER A 166 -31.24 -16.01 3.31
C SER A 166 -31.82 -15.24 2.10
N ARG A 167 -32.49 -15.96 1.19
CA ARG A 167 -33.44 -15.42 0.20
C ARG A 167 -34.50 -14.50 0.83
N ALA A 168 -34.74 -13.37 0.17
CA ALA A 168 -36.06 -12.73 0.04
C ALA A 168 -36.18 -12.17 -1.39
N GLU A 169 -37.38 -12.21 -1.96
CA GLU A 169 -37.61 -11.96 -3.40
C GLU A 169 -37.67 -10.46 -3.77
N SER A 170 -37.59 -10.21 -5.08
CA SER A 170 -37.53 -8.92 -5.76
C SER A 170 -38.65 -7.93 -5.43
N ASP A 171 -38.32 -6.63 -5.40
CA ASP A 171 -38.74 -5.70 -6.47
C ASP A 171 -38.19 -4.28 -6.22
N HIS A 172 -37.46 -3.76 -7.21
CA HIS A 172 -37.15 -2.33 -7.36
C HIS A 172 -37.77 -1.83 -8.66
N PRO A 173 -38.26 -0.58 -8.72
CA PRO A 173 -37.47 0.40 -9.47
C PRO A 173 -37.45 1.81 -8.87
N MET A 174 -36.62 2.66 -9.47
CA MET A 174 -36.22 4.00 -9.00
C MET A 174 -37.22 5.13 -9.30
N ALA A 175 -37.10 6.18 -8.47
CA ALA A 175 -37.34 7.61 -8.72
C ALA A 175 -38.76 8.15 -9.06
N ARG A 176 -39.24 9.05 -8.18
CA ARG A 176 -39.81 10.36 -8.55
C ARG A 176 -39.92 11.33 -7.37
N ILE A 177 -39.68 12.61 -7.64
CA ILE A 177 -39.74 13.74 -6.68
C ILE A 177 -41.14 14.38 -6.73
N ALA A 178 -41.76 14.67 -5.58
CA ALA A 178 -42.59 15.86 -5.32
C ALA A 178 -42.99 15.96 -3.82
N ALA A 179 -43.19 17.17 -3.32
CA ALA A 179 -43.52 17.48 -1.93
C ALA A 179 -45.02 17.37 -1.63
N ASP A 180 -45.41 17.18 -0.35
CA ASP A 180 -46.07 18.27 0.39
C ASP A 180 -46.23 18.03 1.92
N VAL A 181 -46.59 19.09 2.64
CA VAL A 181 -46.54 19.26 4.11
C VAL A 181 -47.89 18.96 4.80
N ALA A 182 -47.91 18.28 5.97
CA ALA A 182 -48.56 18.74 7.23
C ALA A 182 -48.86 17.66 8.33
N LYS A 183 -48.13 17.75 9.46
CA LYS A 183 -48.60 17.85 10.88
C LYS A 183 -49.56 16.79 11.53
N PRO A 184 -49.64 16.68 12.89
CA PRO A 184 -49.49 15.36 13.55
C PRO A 184 -50.48 15.01 14.70
N THR A 185 -50.15 13.95 15.47
CA THR A 185 -50.65 13.55 16.83
C THR A 185 -52.02 12.81 16.91
N PRO A 186 -52.35 12.06 17.99
CA PRO A 186 -51.68 11.96 19.31
C PRO A 186 -51.42 10.55 19.92
N LYS A 187 -50.59 10.54 20.98
CA LYS A 187 -50.37 9.42 21.92
C LYS A 187 -51.59 9.16 22.82
N LYS A 188 -51.66 7.95 23.41
CA LYS A 188 -52.42 7.66 24.64
C LYS A 188 -51.50 7.07 25.73
N ASN A 189 -51.56 7.64 26.93
CA ASN A 189 -51.05 7.03 28.17
C ASN A 189 -52.16 6.11 28.75
N SER A 190 -51.92 5.09 29.57
CA SER A 190 -51.59 5.09 31.03
C SER A 190 -52.06 3.74 31.62
N PRO A 191 -51.81 3.36 32.90
CA PRO A 191 -50.66 3.63 33.78
C PRO A 191 -50.23 2.43 34.70
N ALA A 192 -49.06 2.59 35.36
CA ALA A 192 -48.71 2.19 36.74
C ALA A 192 -48.73 0.71 37.24
N ALA A 193 -47.60 0.29 37.81
CA ALA A 193 -47.47 -0.10 39.23
C ALA A 193 -45.99 -0.03 39.69
N MET A 194 -45.74 0.36 40.95
CA MET A 194 -44.39 0.36 41.55
C MET A 194 -44.27 -0.68 42.66
N SER A 195 -43.13 -1.34 42.75
CA SER A 195 -42.57 -1.82 44.02
C SER A 195 -41.04 -1.95 43.91
N SER A 196 -40.34 -1.44 44.92
CA SER A 196 -38.89 -1.56 45.06
C SER A 196 -38.57 -2.31 46.36
N PRO A 197 -37.68 -3.31 46.35
CA PRO A 197 -36.97 -3.76 47.53
C PRO A 197 -35.69 -2.93 47.71
N VAL A 198 -35.40 -2.56 48.95
CA VAL A 198 -34.11 -1.98 49.35
C VAL A 198 -33.14 -3.12 49.63
N GLN A 199 -31.90 -3.07 49.12
CA GLN A 199 -30.84 -3.96 49.59
C GLN A 199 -29.47 -3.28 49.66
N ASP A 200 -28.94 -3.35 50.88
CA ASP A 200 -27.59 -3.17 51.42
C ASP A 200 -26.46 -2.48 50.63
N LEU A 201 -25.75 -1.58 51.33
CA LEU A 201 -24.58 -0.82 50.86
C LEU A 201 -23.35 -1.16 51.71
N SER A 202 -22.73 -2.33 51.51
CA SER A 202 -21.49 -2.68 52.23
C SER A 202 -20.58 -3.71 51.54
N VAL A 203 -20.49 -3.71 50.20
CA VAL A 203 -19.49 -4.50 49.45
C VAL A 203 -18.75 -3.55 48.50
N ALA A 204 -17.42 -3.55 48.53
CA ALA A 204 -16.62 -2.81 47.56
C ALA A 204 -16.83 -3.45 46.16
N PRO A 205 -17.00 -2.67 45.08
CA PRO A 205 -17.27 -3.23 43.77
C PRO A 205 -16.12 -4.15 43.33
N GLU A 206 -16.45 -5.39 43.00
CA GLU A 206 -15.54 -6.31 42.35
C GLU A 206 -15.29 -5.81 40.92
N LEU A 207 -14.01 -5.60 40.57
CA LEU A 207 -13.60 -5.07 39.26
C LEU A 207 -14.14 -5.98 38.15
N ILE A 208 -15.14 -5.51 37.39
CA ILE A 208 -15.69 -6.26 36.27
C ILE A 208 -14.63 -6.33 35.17
N ASP A 209 -14.17 -7.55 34.90
CA ASP A 209 -13.27 -7.86 33.79
C ASP A 209 -13.91 -7.40 32.46
N PRO A 210 -13.25 -6.51 31.69
CA PRO A 210 -13.83 -5.88 30.50
C PRO A 210 -14.09 -6.87 29.35
N THR A 211 -13.64 -8.12 29.47
CA THR A 211 -13.89 -9.22 28.51
C THR A 211 -15.10 -10.10 28.85
N THR A 212 -15.78 -9.85 29.97
CA THR A 212 -16.93 -10.64 30.44
C THR A 212 -18.10 -10.69 29.45
N GLU A 213 -18.88 -11.78 29.48
CA GLU A 213 -19.84 -12.16 28.42
C GLU A 213 -21.04 -11.22 28.19
N ALA A 214 -21.12 -10.09 28.88
CA ALA A 214 -22.12 -9.04 28.67
C ALA A 214 -21.88 -8.22 27.37
N GLY A 215 -21.56 -8.92 26.29
CA GLY A 215 -21.57 -8.49 24.89
C GLY A 215 -22.17 -9.53 23.94
N MET A 216 -22.61 -10.69 24.45
CA MET A 216 -23.26 -11.72 23.63
C MET A 216 -24.69 -11.31 23.25
N VAL A 217 -24.83 -10.66 22.10
CA VAL A 217 -25.94 -10.96 21.20
C VAL A 217 -25.37 -11.47 19.89
N ALA A 218 -25.25 -12.79 19.77
CA ALA A 218 -25.22 -13.44 18.46
C ALA A 218 -26.57 -13.15 17.79
N GLY A 219 -26.61 -12.12 16.93
CA GLY A 219 -27.84 -11.51 16.41
C GLY A 219 -27.99 -10.00 16.69
N GLY A 220 -27.02 -9.36 17.36
CA GLY A 220 -26.96 -7.91 17.47
C GLY A 220 -26.55 -7.27 16.14
N GLY A 221 -27.30 -6.25 15.69
CA GLY A 221 -26.94 -5.45 14.52
C GLY A 221 -25.68 -4.59 14.73
N PRO A 222 -25.38 -3.66 13.81
CA PRO A 222 -24.30 -2.68 14.02
C PRO A 222 -24.54 -1.87 15.30
N GLU A 223 -23.54 -1.87 16.20
CA GLU A 223 -23.53 -0.99 17.36
C GLU A 223 -23.28 0.47 16.90
N ASP A 224 -24.23 1.36 17.17
CA ASP A 224 -24.11 2.77 16.83
C ASP A 224 -23.33 3.53 17.91
N TYR A 225 -22.05 3.78 17.63
CA TYR A 225 -21.14 4.54 18.49
C TYR A 225 -21.63 5.96 18.82
N ASN A 226 -22.57 6.53 18.06
CA ASN A 226 -23.16 7.84 18.41
C ASN A 226 -23.99 7.81 19.70
N ASN A 227 -24.47 6.64 20.12
CA ASN A 227 -25.24 6.45 21.34
C ASN A 227 -24.38 6.02 22.55
N TRP A 228 -23.05 5.98 22.40
CA TRP A 228 -22.15 5.63 23.49
C TRP A 228 -22.02 6.78 24.50
N PRO A 229 -21.92 6.50 25.81
CA PRO A 229 -21.34 7.45 26.74
C PRO A 229 -19.88 7.71 26.33
N THR A 230 -19.30 8.84 26.75
CA THR A 230 -17.90 9.15 26.45
C THR A 230 -17.01 8.05 27.05
N PRO A 231 -16.15 7.37 26.26
CA PRO A 231 -15.25 6.34 26.77
C PRO A 231 -14.09 6.99 27.52
N ASP A 232 -13.55 6.28 28.52
CA ASP A 232 -12.35 6.72 29.26
C ASP A 232 -11.11 6.66 28.37
N ALA A 233 -11.09 5.72 27.42
CA ALA A 233 -10.12 5.62 26.34
C ALA A 233 -10.79 4.99 25.11
N LEU A 234 -10.53 5.54 23.92
CA LEU A 234 -10.99 4.98 22.65
C LEU A 234 -9.79 4.41 21.87
N LEU A 235 -9.74 3.09 21.72
CA LEU A 235 -8.83 2.44 20.76
C LEU A 235 -9.43 2.60 19.36
N PHE A 236 -8.63 3.09 18.42
CA PHE A 236 -9.02 3.29 17.02
C PHE A 236 -8.13 2.40 16.15
N PHE A 237 -8.69 1.33 15.60
CA PHE A 237 -7.98 0.31 14.85
C PHE A 237 -8.16 0.46 13.35
N THR A 238 -7.05 0.39 12.62
CA THR A 238 -6.99 0.18 11.17
C THR A 238 -5.94 -0.87 10.83
N GLY A 239 -5.87 -1.30 9.57
CA GLY A 239 -4.89 -2.28 9.10
C GLY A 239 -5.10 -2.63 7.63
N ASN A 240 -4.12 -3.34 7.06
CA ASN A 240 -4.05 -3.76 5.67
C ASN A 240 -4.45 -2.66 4.67
N GLN A 241 -3.82 -1.47 4.79
CA GLN A 241 -4.08 -0.36 3.88
C GLN A 241 -3.68 -0.69 2.44
N HIS A 242 -2.68 -1.56 2.24
CA HIS A 242 -2.41 -2.22 0.95
C HIS A 242 -2.17 -1.24 -0.23
N GLY A 243 -1.65 -0.05 0.06
CA GLY A 243 -1.38 1.04 -0.89
C GLY A 243 -2.55 2.01 -1.14
N TYR A 244 -3.73 1.80 -0.52
CA TYR A 244 -4.92 2.63 -0.68
C TYR A 244 -4.89 3.87 0.21
N ILE A 245 -4.09 4.85 -0.20
CA ILE A 245 -4.03 6.18 0.46
C ILE A 245 -5.28 7.00 0.11
N GLU A 246 -5.80 6.87 -1.12
CA GLU A 246 -7.15 7.31 -1.49
C GLU A 246 -8.18 6.19 -1.27
N PRO A 247 -9.48 6.53 -1.12
CA PRO A 247 -10.55 5.54 -1.01
C PRO A 247 -10.59 4.56 -2.19
N CYS A 248 -10.80 3.29 -1.89
CA CYS A 248 -11.04 2.22 -2.86
C CYS A 248 -12.55 2.06 -3.10
N GLY A 249 -12.94 1.48 -4.23
CA GLY A 249 -14.31 1.08 -4.52
C GLY A 249 -14.93 1.81 -5.71
N CYS A 250 -16.22 1.55 -5.90
CA CYS A 250 -16.88 1.58 -7.20
C CYS A 250 -16.87 2.95 -7.91
N THR A 251 -17.36 2.91 -9.15
CA THR A 251 -17.83 4.06 -9.92
C THR A 251 -18.69 4.98 -9.04
N GLY A 252 -18.18 6.20 -8.79
CA GLY A 252 -18.82 7.18 -7.91
C GLY A 252 -18.19 7.28 -6.51
N LEU A 253 -17.90 8.52 -6.09
CA LEU A 253 -17.36 8.85 -4.75
C LEU A 253 -18.27 8.35 -3.62
N GLU A 254 -19.56 8.27 -3.90
CA GLU A 254 -20.65 7.73 -3.08
C GLU A 254 -20.43 6.26 -2.69
N ASN A 255 -19.88 5.44 -3.58
CA ASN A 255 -19.70 4.00 -3.39
C ASN A 255 -18.32 3.64 -2.81
N GLN A 256 -17.34 4.53 -2.96
CA GLN A 256 -16.00 4.36 -2.42
C GLN A 256 -15.98 4.36 -0.88
N LYS A 257 -15.03 3.62 -0.30
CA LYS A 257 -14.74 3.53 1.13
C LYS A 257 -13.24 3.67 1.41
N GLY A 258 -12.87 4.11 2.61
CA GLY A 258 -11.49 4.13 3.07
C GLY A 258 -10.76 5.45 2.84
N GLY A 259 -9.47 5.36 2.53
CA GLY A 259 -8.57 6.49 2.29
C GLY A 259 -8.23 7.31 3.54
N VAL A 260 -6.99 7.80 3.60
CA VAL A 260 -6.49 8.54 4.77
C VAL A 260 -7.20 9.89 4.97
N ALA A 261 -7.72 10.49 3.89
CA ALA A 261 -8.44 11.77 3.95
C ALA A 261 -9.78 11.69 4.70
N ARG A 262 -10.54 10.59 4.53
CA ARG A 262 -11.78 10.35 5.26
C ARG A 262 -11.49 9.87 6.68
N ARG A 263 -10.49 9.00 6.84
CA ARG A 263 -9.99 8.53 8.14
C ARG A 263 -9.64 9.69 9.06
N TYR A 264 -8.85 10.65 8.56
CA TYR A 264 -8.48 11.85 9.30
C TYR A 264 -9.71 12.65 9.75
N THR A 265 -10.64 12.94 8.83
CA THR A 265 -11.88 13.67 9.16
C THR A 265 -12.70 12.96 10.23
N PHE A 266 -12.81 11.63 10.15
CA PHE A 266 -13.51 10.85 11.16
C PHE A 266 -12.81 10.93 12.53
N MET A 267 -11.49 10.77 12.59
CA MET A 267 -10.72 10.91 13.83
C MET A 267 -10.85 12.31 14.45
N GLU A 268 -10.89 13.38 13.65
CA GLU A 268 -11.15 14.73 14.13
C GLU A 268 -12.59 14.92 14.64
N GLN A 269 -13.59 14.31 14.01
CA GLN A 269 -14.96 14.34 14.53
C GLN A 269 -15.08 13.66 15.90
N LEU A 270 -14.36 12.55 16.11
CA LEU A 270 -14.29 11.88 17.42
C LEU A 270 -13.58 12.75 18.47
N ARG A 271 -12.46 13.39 18.11
CA ARG A 271 -11.75 14.36 18.96
C ARG A 271 -12.62 15.56 19.31
N GLN A 272 -13.42 16.07 18.37
CA GLN A 272 -14.38 17.17 18.57
C GLN A 272 -15.56 16.80 19.48
N LYS A 273 -15.93 15.50 19.56
CA LYS A 273 -16.83 14.98 20.60
C LYS A 273 -16.18 14.91 22.00
N GLY A 274 -14.90 15.26 22.13
CA GLY A 274 -14.15 15.20 23.38
C GLY A 274 -13.64 13.80 23.73
N TRP A 275 -13.60 12.87 22.76
CA TRP A 275 -13.12 11.52 22.99
C TRP A 275 -11.59 11.46 22.87
N ASP A 276 -10.93 10.75 23.78
CA ASP A 276 -9.46 10.59 23.78
C ASP A 276 -9.05 9.32 23.02
N LEU A 277 -8.28 9.51 21.94
CA LEU A 277 -7.96 8.47 20.98
C LEU A 277 -6.57 7.86 21.22
N ILE A 278 -6.53 6.53 21.08
CA ILE A 278 -5.33 5.71 20.91
C ILE A 278 -5.41 5.06 19.52
N PRO A 279 -4.87 5.69 18.47
CA PRO A 279 -4.88 5.10 17.13
C PRO A 279 -3.76 4.08 16.97
N ILE A 280 -4.15 2.89 16.51
CA ILE A 280 -3.33 1.69 16.36
C ILE A 280 -3.55 1.15 14.95
N ASP A 281 -2.49 0.86 14.20
CA ASP A 281 -2.58 0.23 12.89
C ASP A 281 -1.91 -1.14 12.91
N ALA A 282 -2.57 -2.17 12.34
CA ALA A 282 -2.07 -3.54 12.35
C ALA A 282 -1.02 -3.83 11.26
N GLY A 283 -0.68 -2.85 10.40
CA GLY A 283 0.38 -2.96 9.40
C GLY A 283 -0.11 -3.28 7.98
N ASN A 284 0.84 -3.56 7.10
CA ASN A 284 0.68 -3.77 5.66
C ASN A 284 0.15 -2.52 4.94
N GLN A 285 0.97 -1.47 4.97
CA GLN A 285 0.64 -0.16 4.39
C GLN A 285 0.67 -0.17 2.86
N ILE A 286 1.44 -1.08 2.26
CA ILE A 286 1.63 -1.21 0.82
C ILE A 286 1.28 -2.62 0.29
N ARG A 287 1.21 -2.77 -1.04
CA ARG A 287 0.99 -4.05 -1.75
C ARG A 287 2.18 -4.51 -2.59
N ARG A 288 2.87 -3.56 -3.21
CA ARG A 288 3.85 -3.80 -4.29
C ARG A 288 5.28 -3.53 -3.81
N ILE A 289 6.24 -3.70 -4.71
CA ILE A 289 7.65 -3.36 -4.51
C ILE A 289 8.11 -2.27 -5.48
N GLY A 290 9.32 -1.76 -5.28
CA GLY A 290 9.94 -0.75 -6.12
C GLY A 290 9.64 0.69 -5.67
N PRO A 291 10.16 1.69 -6.39
CA PRO A 291 10.12 3.09 -5.95
C PRO A 291 8.72 3.62 -5.67
N GLN A 292 7.71 3.29 -6.50
CA GLN A 292 6.34 3.73 -6.26
C GLN A 292 5.78 3.19 -4.93
N ALA A 293 6.08 1.94 -4.58
CA ALA A 293 5.65 1.36 -3.31
C ALA A 293 6.37 2.01 -2.12
N ALA A 294 7.68 2.26 -2.21
CA ALA A 294 8.41 2.99 -1.17
C ALA A 294 7.84 4.40 -0.94
N ILE A 295 7.50 5.12 -2.02
CA ILE A 295 6.83 6.43 -1.93
C ILE A 295 5.44 6.30 -1.27
N LYS A 296 4.64 5.29 -1.65
CA LYS A 296 3.33 5.04 -1.01
C LYS A 296 3.48 4.73 0.48
N PHE A 297 4.54 4.03 0.89
CA PHE A 297 4.85 3.79 2.30
C PHE A 297 5.22 5.07 3.03
N GLU A 298 6.13 5.90 2.48
CA GLU A 298 6.50 7.23 3.01
C GLU A 298 5.25 8.11 3.22
N ARG A 299 4.38 8.20 2.22
CA ARG A 299 3.14 9.00 2.27
C ARG A 299 2.13 8.43 3.26
N SER A 300 2.05 7.10 3.41
CA SER A 300 1.20 6.43 4.40
C SER A 300 1.71 6.70 5.82
N ALA A 301 3.00 6.51 6.09
CA ALA A 301 3.62 6.81 7.38
C ALA A 301 3.47 8.29 7.74
N THR A 302 3.63 9.20 6.78
CA THR A 302 3.37 10.64 6.96
C THR A 302 1.92 10.91 7.38
N ALA A 303 0.94 10.27 6.73
CA ALA A 303 -0.47 10.42 7.09
C ALA A 303 -0.77 9.87 8.49
N LEU A 304 -0.21 8.72 8.87
CA LEU A 304 -0.37 8.11 10.18
C LEU A 304 0.29 8.95 11.29
N LYS A 305 1.45 9.59 11.01
CA LYS A 305 2.11 10.55 11.89
C LYS A 305 1.24 11.78 12.17
N GLU A 306 0.69 12.39 11.11
CA GLU A 306 -0.21 13.54 11.19
C GLU A 306 -1.54 13.17 11.92
N MET A 307 -2.02 11.94 11.73
CA MET A 307 -3.15 11.38 12.50
C MET A 307 -2.81 10.98 13.95
N LYS A 308 -1.53 11.06 14.37
CA LYS A 308 -1.03 10.73 15.71
C LYS A 308 -1.27 9.27 16.13
N TYR A 309 -0.98 8.34 15.22
CA TYR A 309 -0.89 6.92 15.55
C TYR A 309 0.24 6.66 16.55
N GLN A 310 -0.03 5.80 17.53
CA GLN A 310 0.88 5.53 18.66
C GLN A 310 1.51 4.14 18.62
N ALA A 311 0.93 3.22 17.84
CA ALA A 311 1.42 1.86 17.61
C ALA A 311 1.06 1.42 16.19
N ILE A 312 2.04 1.00 15.39
CA ILE A 312 1.89 0.55 14.01
C ILE A 312 2.68 -0.76 13.84
N GLY A 313 1.99 -1.81 13.41
CA GLY A 313 2.61 -3.09 13.04
C GLY A 313 3.27 -3.08 11.67
N TYR A 314 4.02 -4.14 11.37
CA TYR A 314 4.56 -4.41 10.03
C TYR A 314 3.79 -5.55 9.37
N GLY A 315 3.41 -5.39 8.11
CA GLY A 315 2.91 -6.46 7.26
C GLY A 315 4.00 -7.05 6.35
N PRO A 316 3.73 -8.21 5.71
CA PRO A 316 4.70 -8.88 4.84
C PRO A 316 5.09 -8.03 3.63
N ALA A 317 4.18 -7.18 3.11
CA ALA A 317 4.52 -6.29 2.01
C ALA A 317 5.40 -5.11 2.45
N ASP A 318 5.26 -4.63 3.70
CA ASP A 318 6.12 -3.58 4.25
C ASP A 318 7.57 -4.06 4.36
N LEU A 319 7.80 -5.32 4.77
CA LEU A 319 9.13 -5.92 4.91
C LEU A 319 9.83 -6.22 3.57
N ARG A 320 9.20 -5.91 2.44
CA ARG A 320 9.82 -5.91 1.11
C ARG A 320 10.49 -4.57 0.78
N ILE A 321 10.32 -3.55 1.63
CA ILE A 321 11.15 -2.34 1.66
C ILE A 321 12.46 -2.66 2.40
N GLY A 322 13.57 -2.04 1.98
CA GLY A 322 14.85 -2.19 2.66
C GLY A 322 14.81 -1.71 4.11
N ALA A 323 15.48 -2.42 5.01
CA ALA A 323 15.44 -2.12 6.45
C ALA A 323 15.86 -0.67 6.76
N GLY A 324 16.82 -0.12 6.00
CA GLY A 324 17.26 1.27 6.15
C GLY A 324 16.16 2.31 5.87
N ASP A 325 15.31 2.07 4.86
CA ASP A 325 14.18 2.96 4.54
C ASP A 325 13.05 2.82 5.59
N LEU A 326 12.81 1.60 6.09
CA LEU A 326 11.87 1.35 7.19
C LEU A 326 12.31 2.07 8.48
N ILE A 327 13.61 2.01 8.83
CA ILE A 327 14.18 2.78 9.95
C ILE A 327 14.05 4.28 9.73
N ALA A 328 14.34 4.78 8.53
CA ALA A 328 14.27 6.22 8.25
C ALA A 328 12.87 6.82 8.50
N MET A 329 11.81 6.01 8.39
CA MET A 329 10.43 6.38 8.74
C MET A 329 10.04 6.07 10.20
N ALA A 330 10.65 5.07 10.82
CA ALA A 330 10.29 4.60 12.16
C ALA A 330 11.09 5.26 13.31
N TYR A 331 12.30 5.74 13.03
CA TYR A 331 13.21 6.30 14.04
C TYR A 331 12.83 7.74 14.41
N ASP A 332 12.32 7.90 15.63
CA ASP A 332 11.91 9.16 16.26
C ASP A 332 12.10 9.04 17.78
N ASP A 333 12.00 10.13 18.54
CA ASP A 333 12.10 10.12 20.01
C ASP A 333 10.95 9.32 20.67
N ASP A 334 9.80 9.21 19.98
CA ASP A 334 8.68 8.31 20.31
C ASP A 334 8.30 7.49 19.05
N PRO A 335 8.94 6.32 18.80
CA PRO A 335 8.68 5.51 17.62
C PRO A 335 7.22 5.08 17.52
N MET A 336 6.57 5.38 16.39
CA MET A 336 5.18 4.95 16.13
C MET A 336 5.07 3.47 15.78
N PHE A 337 6.13 2.87 15.21
CA PHE A 337 6.16 1.45 14.89
C PHE A 337 6.52 0.61 16.12
N VAL A 338 5.86 -0.55 16.25
CA VAL A 338 6.06 -1.50 17.36
C VAL A 338 5.89 -2.91 16.82
N SER A 339 6.81 -3.83 17.17
CA SER A 339 6.62 -5.25 16.85
C SER A 339 7.36 -6.15 17.83
N GLY A 340 6.64 -7.12 18.39
CA GLY A 340 7.20 -8.12 19.29
C GLY A 340 8.10 -9.13 18.59
N ASN A 341 7.98 -9.32 17.26
CA ASN A 341 8.73 -10.34 16.53
C ASN A 341 9.46 -9.88 15.26
N VAL A 342 9.21 -8.67 14.74
CA VAL A 342 10.01 -8.10 13.64
C VAL A 342 11.14 -7.25 14.21
N THR A 343 12.38 -7.58 13.87
CA THR A 343 13.57 -6.78 14.23
C THR A 343 14.24 -6.23 12.96
N LEU A 344 14.61 -4.94 13.00
CA LEU A 344 15.36 -4.26 11.95
C LEU A 344 16.79 -4.01 12.44
N PHE A 345 17.78 -4.57 11.73
CA PHE A 345 19.22 -4.61 12.01
C PHE A 345 19.61 -5.31 13.32
N GLU A 346 19.17 -4.79 14.47
CA GLU A 346 19.51 -5.30 15.79
C GLU A 346 18.39 -5.09 16.82
N GLU A 347 18.38 -5.92 17.86
CA GLU A 347 17.38 -5.86 18.94
C GLU A 347 17.45 -4.53 19.71
N GLY A 348 16.28 -4.00 20.07
CA GLY A 348 16.15 -2.82 20.91
C GLY A 348 16.20 -1.47 20.18
N LEU A 349 16.38 -1.45 18.85
CA LEU A 349 16.29 -0.21 18.06
C LEU A 349 14.84 0.32 17.95
N LEU A 350 13.87 -0.59 17.84
CA LEU A 350 12.43 -0.29 17.86
C LEU A 350 11.77 -0.99 19.05
N PRO A 351 10.67 -0.44 19.60
CA PRO A 351 9.99 -1.04 20.73
C PRO A 351 9.30 -2.35 20.35
N THR A 352 9.42 -3.37 21.21
CA THR A 352 8.71 -4.64 21.06
C THR A 352 7.27 -4.59 21.60
N TYR A 353 7.00 -3.63 22.47
CA TYR A 353 5.67 -3.28 23.00
C TYR A 353 5.64 -1.81 23.42
N LYS A 354 4.45 -1.25 23.64
CA LYS A 354 4.25 0.07 24.26
C LYS A 354 3.16 -0.02 25.32
N VAL A 355 3.28 0.72 26.43
CA VAL A 355 2.20 0.89 27.42
C VAL A 355 1.69 2.33 27.36
N LEU A 356 0.52 2.49 26.74
CA LEU A 356 -0.12 3.76 26.46
C LEU A 356 -1.10 4.11 27.60
N ARG A 357 -1.01 5.33 28.14
CA ARG A 357 -1.84 5.78 29.27
C ARG A 357 -2.95 6.71 28.78
N ARG A 358 -4.18 6.50 29.26
CA ARG A 358 -5.35 7.38 29.03
C ARG A 358 -6.32 7.32 30.21
N GLY A 359 -6.62 8.48 30.80
CA GLY A 359 -7.31 8.52 32.10
C GLY A 359 -6.54 7.68 33.12
N GLU A 360 -7.24 6.75 33.76
CA GLU A 360 -6.64 5.76 34.68
C GLU A 360 -6.12 4.49 33.96
N TRP A 361 -6.48 4.27 32.69
CA TRP A 361 -6.13 3.06 31.94
C TRP A 361 -4.65 3.02 31.52
N ARG A 362 -4.05 1.85 31.70
CA ARG A 362 -2.76 1.44 31.10
C ARG A 362 -3.00 0.37 30.04
N ILE A 363 -2.88 0.75 28.77
CA ILE A 363 -3.11 -0.13 27.62
C ILE A 363 -1.76 -0.61 27.07
N GLY A 364 -1.46 -1.89 27.25
CA GLY A 364 -0.33 -2.55 26.59
C GLY A 364 -0.68 -2.87 25.14
N VAL A 365 0.21 -2.54 24.19
CA VAL A 365 0.07 -2.86 22.77
C VAL A 365 1.36 -3.47 22.22
N THR A 366 1.25 -4.57 21.49
CA THR A 366 2.31 -5.13 20.64
C THR A 366 1.76 -5.54 19.26
N SER A 367 2.65 -5.83 18.32
CA SER A 367 2.32 -6.35 16.99
C SER A 367 3.13 -7.59 16.66
N ILE A 368 2.48 -8.61 16.11
CA ILE A 368 3.09 -9.85 15.65
C ILE A 368 2.75 -10.06 14.17
N LEU A 369 3.78 -10.30 13.35
CA LEU A 369 3.63 -10.76 11.97
C LEU A 369 3.79 -12.28 11.93
N ASP A 370 2.85 -13.00 11.33
CA ASP A 370 3.02 -14.43 11.07
C ASP A 370 4.16 -14.68 10.05
N PRO A 371 5.22 -15.44 10.39
CA PRO A 371 6.22 -15.85 9.42
C PRO A 371 5.64 -16.63 8.22
N GLU A 372 4.51 -17.32 8.39
CA GLU A 372 3.85 -18.04 7.29
C GLU A 372 3.18 -17.09 6.28
N ALA A 373 2.96 -15.82 6.63
CA ALA A 373 2.43 -14.80 5.72
C ALA A 373 3.50 -14.15 4.81
N LEU A 374 4.77 -14.55 4.92
CA LEU A 374 5.86 -14.02 4.09
C LEU A 374 5.91 -14.71 2.72
N GLU A 375 5.53 -13.98 1.66
CA GLU A 375 5.63 -14.45 0.26
C GLU A 375 7.08 -14.69 -0.21
N ALA A 376 8.06 -14.08 0.45
CA ALA A 376 9.47 -14.14 0.08
C ALA A 376 10.36 -13.98 1.32
N ALA A 377 11.60 -14.47 1.23
CA ALA A 377 12.61 -14.24 2.25
C ALA A 377 12.91 -12.73 2.37
N THR A 378 13.01 -12.24 3.60
CA THR A 378 13.43 -10.88 3.90
C THR A 378 14.94 -10.70 3.69
N GLY A 379 15.41 -9.45 3.62
CA GLY A 379 16.85 -9.16 3.64
C GLY A 379 17.49 -9.60 4.98
N SER A 380 18.80 -9.85 5.00
CA SER A 380 19.54 -10.28 6.21
C SER A 380 19.50 -9.28 7.37
N GLU A 381 19.06 -8.04 7.11
CA GLU A 381 18.85 -6.96 8.07
C GLU A 381 17.46 -6.99 8.71
N ILE A 382 16.57 -7.91 8.31
CA ILE A 382 15.22 -8.05 8.84
C ILE A 382 15.04 -9.49 9.31
N THR A 383 14.77 -9.67 10.60
CA THR A 383 14.43 -10.98 11.17
C THR A 383 12.97 -10.97 11.64
N VAL A 384 12.29 -12.10 11.44
CA VAL A 384 10.93 -12.34 11.95
C VAL A 384 10.97 -13.56 12.85
N ALA A 385 10.82 -13.33 14.15
CA ALA A 385 10.90 -14.36 15.19
C ALA A 385 9.58 -15.18 15.29
N PRO A 386 9.64 -16.40 15.86
CA PRO A 386 8.45 -17.21 16.15
C PRO A 386 7.37 -16.45 16.93
N THR A 387 6.10 -16.61 16.52
CA THR A 387 4.97 -15.82 17.01
C THR A 387 4.67 -16.02 18.49
N LYS A 388 4.77 -17.26 18.98
CA LYS A 388 4.44 -17.63 20.37
C LYS A 388 5.40 -17.00 21.37
N GLU A 389 6.69 -17.27 21.21
CA GLU A 389 7.75 -16.81 22.12
C GLU A 389 7.80 -15.28 22.18
N ALA A 390 7.60 -14.61 21.05
CA ALA A 390 7.49 -13.16 20.96
C ALA A 390 6.25 -12.60 21.67
N ALA A 391 5.08 -13.22 21.47
CA ALA A 391 3.84 -12.83 22.16
C ALA A 391 3.95 -13.03 23.68
N GLU A 392 4.50 -14.17 24.15
CA GLU A 392 4.73 -14.41 25.57
C GLU A 392 5.70 -13.38 26.20
N ALA A 393 6.79 -13.04 25.50
CA ALA A 393 7.77 -12.05 25.95
C ALA A 393 7.21 -10.62 26.00
N ALA A 394 6.45 -10.22 24.97
CA ALA A 394 5.77 -8.92 24.92
C ALA A 394 4.69 -8.82 26.01
N LEU A 395 3.87 -9.87 26.17
CA LEU A 395 2.84 -9.93 27.22
C LEU A 395 3.45 -9.79 28.62
N LYS A 396 4.52 -10.54 28.90
CA LYS A 396 5.23 -10.44 30.19
C LYS A 396 5.71 -9.00 30.43
N SER A 397 6.33 -8.38 29.45
CA SER A 397 6.91 -7.04 29.58
C SER A 397 5.83 -5.96 29.77
N MET A 398 4.72 -6.04 29.03
CA MET A 398 3.55 -5.19 29.25
C MET A 398 2.95 -5.34 30.65
N ASN A 399 2.87 -6.57 31.16
CA ASN A 399 2.35 -6.85 32.50
C ASN A 399 3.30 -6.35 33.61
N ASP A 400 4.62 -6.46 33.41
CA ASP A 400 5.63 -5.92 34.35
C ASP A 400 5.56 -4.38 34.44
N ASP A 401 5.32 -3.70 33.31
CA ASP A 401 5.03 -2.26 33.25
C ASP A 401 3.60 -1.89 33.70
N GLY A 402 2.80 -2.92 34.04
CA GLY A 402 1.48 -2.80 34.63
C GLY A 402 0.38 -2.42 33.64
N ALA A 403 0.40 -2.96 32.42
CA ALA A 403 -0.75 -2.92 31.52
C ALA A 403 -1.97 -3.62 32.16
N GLU A 404 -3.11 -2.95 32.11
CA GLU A 404 -4.40 -3.46 32.58
C GLU A 404 -5.20 -4.04 31.41
N PHE A 405 -5.16 -3.40 30.24
CA PHE A 405 -5.74 -3.90 28.99
C PHE A 405 -4.61 -4.25 28.01
N ARG A 406 -4.54 -5.49 27.53
CA ARG A 406 -3.45 -6.02 26.70
C ARG A 406 -3.96 -6.34 25.29
N VAL A 407 -3.40 -5.64 24.30
CA VAL A 407 -3.77 -5.72 22.87
C VAL A 407 -2.62 -6.32 22.07
N LEU A 408 -2.94 -7.24 21.17
CA LEU A 408 -2.04 -7.76 20.15
C LEU A 408 -2.63 -7.47 18.77
N THR A 409 -1.91 -6.75 17.93
CA THR A 409 -2.21 -6.71 16.48
C THR A 409 -1.50 -7.90 15.82
N PHE A 410 -2.19 -8.61 14.93
CA PHE A 410 -1.67 -9.81 14.27
C PHE A 410 -1.86 -9.69 12.76
N TYR A 411 -0.76 -9.71 11.99
CA TYR A 411 -0.86 -9.92 10.55
C TYR A 411 -0.73 -11.41 10.23
N GLY A 412 -1.78 -12.00 9.65
CA GLY A 412 -1.82 -13.41 9.26
C GLY A 412 -3.25 -13.95 9.21
N GLU A 413 -3.38 -15.27 9.09
CA GLU A 413 -4.69 -15.93 9.03
C GLU A 413 -5.42 -15.93 10.39
N GLU A 414 -6.75 -15.83 10.37
CA GLU A 414 -7.57 -15.82 11.60
C GLU A 414 -7.36 -17.07 12.47
N GLU A 415 -7.16 -18.24 11.86
CA GLU A 415 -6.96 -19.49 12.59
C GLU A 415 -5.56 -19.56 13.25
N ALA A 416 -4.53 -18.99 12.62
CA ALA A 416 -3.21 -18.85 13.24
C ALA A 416 -3.27 -17.89 14.44
N ALA A 417 -4.01 -16.77 14.30
CA ALA A 417 -4.28 -15.83 15.37
C ALA A 417 -5.04 -16.46 16.55
N LYS A 418 -6.11 -17.23 16.28
CA LYS A 418 -6.88 -17.98 17.29
C LYS A 418 -5.99 -18.98 18.03
N LYS A 419 -5.19 -19.77 17.30
CA LYS A 419 -4.22 -20.70 17.88
C LYS A 419 -3.20 -19.98 18.77
N LEU A 420 -2.64 -18.86 18.32
CA LEU A 420 -1.69 -18.07 19.11
C LEU A 420 -2.29 -17.61 20.45
N MET A 421 -3.56 -17.23 20.48
CA MET A 421 -4.24 -16.81 21.72
C MET A 421 -4.55 -17.97 22.69
N VAL A 422 -4.70 -19.20 22.18
CA VAL A 422 -4.76 -20.41 23.02
C VAL A 422 -3.39 -20.75 23.61
N ASP A 423 -2.33 -20.55 22.82
CA ASP A 423 -0.94 -20.85 23.17
C ASP A 423 -0.30 -19.83 24.12
N ALA A 424 -0.60 -18.53 23.94
CA ALA A 424 -0.04 -17.39 24.67
C ALA A 424 -1.16 -16.59 25.38
N GLN A 425 -1.79 -17.23 26.36
CA GLN A 425 -2.95 -16.67 27.07
C GLN A 425 -2.60 -15.44 27.91
N GLY A 426 -3.55 -14.50 28.02
CA GLY A 426 -3.43 -13.30 28.86
C GLY A 426 -3.58 -11.99 28.11
N TYR A 427 -3.90 -12.00 26.81
CA TYR A 427 -4.41 -10.84 26.08
C TYR A 427 -5.92 -10.64 26.31
N ASP A 428 -6.42 -9.41 26.17
CA ASP A 428 -7.87 -9.14 26.17
C ASP A 428 -8.44 -9.06 24.75
N LEU A 429 -7.65 -8.51 23.84
CA LEU A 429 -8.04 -8.23 22.46
C LEU A 429 -6.92 -8.61 21.49
N ILE A 430 -7.25 -9.44 20.51
CA ILE A 430 -6.45 -9.62 19.30
C ILE A 430 -7.12 -8.90 18.12
N VAL A 431 -6.33 -8.19 17.34
CA VAL A 431 -6.78 -7.43 16.16
C VAL A 431 -6.09 -8.03 14.95
N VAL A 432 -6.83 -8.85 14.19
CA VAL A 432 -6.29 -9.60 13.05
C VAL A 432 -6.41 -8.76 11.77
N THR A 433 -5.39 -8.88 10.93
CA THR A 433 -5.31 -8.23 9.62
C THR A 433 -4.63 -9.17 8.62
N GLY A 434 -4.90 -8.99 7.32
CA GLY A 434 -4.42 -9.86 6.25
C GLY A 434 -5.47 -10.82 5.66
N GLY A 435 -6.50 -11.18 6.43
CA GLY A 435 -7.64 -11.97 5.94
C GLY A 435 -8.56 -11.22 4.96
N TYR A 436 -9.40 -11.97 4.22
CA TYR A 436 -10.34 -11.40 3.26
C TYR A 436 -11.73 -11.13 3.86
N GLY A 437 -12.25 -9.91 3.64
CA GLY A 437 -13.64 -9.56 3.98
C GLY A 437 -13.79 -8.17 4.60
N GLU A 438 -15.01 -7.88 5.06
CA GLU A 438 -15.28 -6.73 5.91
C GLU A 438 -15.22 -7.15 7.41
N PRO A 439 -14.94 -6.22 8.34
CA PRO A 439 -15.07 -6.50 9.77
C PRO A 439 -16.47 -6.98 10.14
N LEU A 440 -16.58 -7.91 11.08
CA LEU A 440 -17.86 -8.32 11.65
C LEU A 440 -18.46 -7.19 12.52
N TYR A 441 -19.77 -7.22 12.73
CA TYR A 441 -20.48 -6.25 13.57
C TYR A 441 -20.16 -6.37 15.06
N GLN A 442 -19.69 -7.54 15.52
CA GLN A 442 -19.40 -7.86 16.91
C GLN A 442 -18.03 -8.55 17.02
N PRO A 443 -17.31 -8.45 18.16
CA PRO A 443 -16.09 -9.21 18.38
C PRO A 443 -16.38 -10.71 18.43
N GLN A 444 -15.50 -11.51 17.83
CA GLN A 444 -15.54 -12.96 17.94
C GLN A 444 -14.99 -13.42 19.30
N ALA A 445 -15.54 -14.50 19.84
CA ALA A 445 -14.91 -15.24 20.93
C ALA A 445 -13.86 -16.22 20.36
N ILE A 446 -12.83 -16.54 21.15
CA ILE A 446 -11.86 -17.59 20.83
C ILE A 446 -11.99 -18.70 21.87
N ASP A 447 -12.37 -19.89 21.43
CA ASP A 447 -12.58 -21.05 22.29
C ASP A 447 -11.37 -21.34 23.19
N GLY A 448 -11.63 -21.60 24.47
CA GLY A 448 -10.59 -21.88 25.46
C GLY A 448 -9.84 -20.66 25.98
N THR A 449 -10.22 -19.43 25.59
CA THR A 449 -9.58 -18.18 26.05
C THR A 449 -10.60 -17.15 26.52
N LYS A 450 -10.13 -16.07 27.18
CA LYS A 450 -10.92 -14.85 27.42
C LYS A 450 -10.81 -13.82 26.28
N THR A 451 -9.77 -13.93 25.46
CA THR A 451 -9.42 -12.98 24.41
C THR A 451 -10.58 -12.83 23.42
N LYS A 452 -10.91 -11.59 23.07
CA LYS A 452 -11.82 -11.29 21.95
C LYS A 452 -11.02 -11.02 20.68
N LEU A 453 -11.59 -11.36 19.53
CA LEU A 453 -10.99 -11.13 18.23
C LEU A 453 -11.83 -10.12 17.44
N ILE A 454 -11.18 -9.11 16.88
CA ILE A 454 -11.74 -8.26 15.82
C ILE A 454 -10.82 -8.33 14.59
N VAL A 455 -11.35 -8.00 13.42
CA VAL A 455 -10.56 -7.91 12.19
C VAL A 455 -10.61 -6.50 11.61
N THR A 456 -9.54 -6.03 11.00
CA THR A 456 -9.50 -4.68 10.40
C THR A 456 -10.25 -4.59 9.07
N GLY A 457 -10.44 -5.73 8.41
CA GLY A 457 -10.77 -5.78 6.99
C GLY A 457 -9.63 -5.21 6.14
N ASN A 458 -9.92 -4.92 4.87
CA ASN A 458 -8.91 -4.60 3.87
C ASN A 458 -8.98 -3.15 3.34
N LYS A 459 -7.85 -2.71 2.76
CA LYS A 459 -7.64 -1.44 2.06
C LYS A 459 -7.93 -0.21 2.93
N GLY A 460 -7.88 -0.36 4.25
CA GLY A 460 -8.29 0.66 5.20
C GLY A 460 -9.73 1.18 4.98
N MET A 461 -10.64 0.38 4.43
CA MET A 461 -12.04 0.77 4.16
C MET A 461 -12.87 1.01 5.43
N TYR A 462 -12.43 0.43 6.55
CA TYR A 462 -13.10 0.43 7.83
C TYR A 462 -12.16 0.93 8.93
N ALA A 463 -12.76 1.52 9.97
CA ALA A 463 -12.12 1.73 11.26
C ALA A 463 -12.86 0.90 12.32
N GLY A 464 -12.11 0.18 13.16
CA GLY A 464 -12.63 -0.49 14.34
C GLY A 464 -12.53 0.42 15.56
N LEU A 465 -13.64 0.73 16.22
CA LEU A 465 -13.65 1.46 17.49
C LEU A 465 -13.77 0.47 18.64
N VAL A 466 -12.90 0.57 19.65
CA VAL A 466 -13.09 -0.09 20.95
C VAL A 466 -13.10 0.96 22.06
N GLY A 467 -14.25 1.15 22.70
CA GLY A 467 -14.42 2.07 23.83
C GLY A 467 -14.22 1.32 25.16
N LEU A 468 -13.25 1.77 25.96
CA LEU A 468 -13.00 1.28 27.30
C LEU A 468 -13.75 2.11 28.35
N TYR A 469 -14.29 1.44 29.37
CA TYR A 469 -15.11 2.02 30.43
C TYR A 469 -14.75 1.37 31.77
N GLN A 470 -14.41 2.16 32.78
CA GLN A 470 -14.06 1.65 34.11
C GLN A 470 -15.18 0.79 34.70
N ASN A 471 -14.80 -0.40 35.19
CA ASN A 471 -15.69 -1.42 35.75
C ASN A 471 -16.83 -1.88 34.82
N GLN A 472 -16.64 -1.83 33.49
CA GLN A 472 -17.64 -2.25 32.51
C GLN A 472 -16.98 -3.01 31.33
N PRO A 473 -17.73 -3.88 30.62
CA PRO A 473 -17.28 -4.46 29.36
C PRO A 473 -16.91 -3.38 28.34
N PHE A 474 -15.91 -3.65 27.51
CA PHE A 474 -15.61 -2.75 26.39
C PHE A 474 -16.74 -2.79 25.36
N LYS A 475 -16.93 -1.69 24.62
CA LYS A 475 -17.83 -1.64 23.46
C LYS A 475 -17.04 -1.68 22.16
N TYR A 476 -17.58 -2.30 21.12
CA TYR A 476 -16.99 -2.34 19.79
C TYR A 476 -17.97 -1.86 18.72
N ALA A 477 -17.48 -1.10 17.73
CA ALA A 477 -18.21 -0.75 16.53
C ALA A 477 -17.30 -0.76 15.31
N ARG A 478 -17.76 -1.34 14.19
CA ARG A 478 -17.16 -1.16 12.87
C ARG A 478 -17.72 0.08 12.20
N VAL A 479 -16.87 0.93 11.64
CA VAL A 479 -17.30 2.15 10.93
C VAL A 479 -16.75 2.14 9.49
N PRO A 480 -17.60 2.06 8.46
CA PRO A 480 -17.17 2.24 7.07
C PRO A 480 -16.73 3.69 6.87
N LEU A 481 -15.57 3.91 6.26
CA LEU A 481 -15.11 5.25 5.88
C LEU A 481 -15.78 5.69 4.56
N SER A 482 -17.11 5.79 4.61
CA SER A 482 -18.04 6.12 3.52
C SER A 482 -17.89 7.57 3.04
N HIS A 483 -18.63 7.93 1.98
CA HIS A 483 -18.72 9.30 1.46
C HIS A 483 -19.31 10.33 2.44
N GLU A 484 -19.90 9.89 3.56
CA GLU A 484 -20.41 10.77 4.62
C GLU A 484 -19.27 11.53 5.32
N PHE A 485 -18.07 10.94 5.32
CA PHE A 485 -16.85 11.60 5.75
C PHE A 485 -16.23 12.38 4.59
N LYS A 486 -16.17 13.71 4.75
CA LYS A 486 -15.48 14.60 3.80
C LYS A 486 -13.98 14.33 3.79
N ASP A 487 -13.34 14.47 2.64
CA ASP A 487 -11.88 14.35 2.53
C ASP A 487 -11.17 15.54 3.22
N ALA A 488 -10.30 15.28 4.20
CA ALA A 488 -9.51 16.31 4.88
C ALA A 488 -8.52 17.02 3.92
N PRO A 489 -8.51 18.36 3.80
CA PRO A 489 -7.65 19.08 2.85
C PRO A 489 -6.15 18.79 2.98
N GLN A 490 -5.63 18.68 4.21
CA GLN A 490 -4.23 18.35 4.47
C GLN A 490 -3.85 16.93 4.03
N MET A 491 -4.77 15.96 4.11
CA MET A 491 -4.56 14.61 3.60
C MET A 491 -4.65 14.56 2.07
N ARG A 492 -5.52 15.38 1.47
CA ARG A 492 -5.54 15.57 0.01
C ARG A 492 -4.25 16.18 -0.51
N LYS A 493 -3.63 17.09 0.25
CA LYS A 493 -2.30 17.62 -0.09
C LYS A 493 -1.25 16.51 -0.20
N LEU A 494 -1.27 15.50 0.69
CA LEU A 494 -0.37 14.35 0.58
C LEU A 494 -0.54 13.60 -0.76
N MET A 495 -1.75 13.51 -1.30
CA MET A 495 -1.99 12.91 -2.62
C MET A 495 -1.56 13.81 -3.79
N ALA A 496 -1.69 15.13 -3.66
CA ALA A 496 -1.13 16.07 -4.63
C ALA A 496 0.41 16.04 -4.64
N ASP A 497 1.04 15.96 -3.46
CA ASP A 497 2.48 15.82 -3.30
C ASP A 497 2.98 14.47 -3.85
N TYR A 498 2.21 13.39 -3.64
CA TYR A 498 2.47 12.07 -4.21
C TYR A 498 2.46 12.09 -5.75
N GLN A 499 1.39 12.58 -6.38
CA GLN A 499 1.29 12.63 -7.85
C GLN A 499 2.38 13.51 -8.47
N LYS A 500 2.72 14.63 -7.81
CA LYS A 500 3.85 15.48 -8.20
C LYS A 500 5.20 14.77 -8.10
N GLN A 501 5.40 13.90 -7.11
CA GLN A 501 6.63 13.12 -6.99
C GLN A 501 6.73 12.05 -8.10
N LEU A 502 5.62 11.45 -8.52
CA LEU A 502 5.61 10.55 -9.68
C LEU A 502 5.93 11.31 -10.98
N GLU A 503 5.31 12.48 -11.19
CA GLU A 503 5.61 13.38 -12.31
C GLU A 503 7.10 13.73 -12.39
N GLN A 504 7.71 14.11 -11.26
CA GLN A 504 9.11 14.51 -11.18
C GLN A 504 10.11 13.37 -11.42
N LEU A 505 9.78 12.15 -11.00
CA LEU A 505 10.63 10.97 -11.23
C LEU A 505 10.47 10.41 -12.66
N GLY A 506 9.26 10.51 -13.22
CA GLY A 506 8.86 9.81 -14.43
C GLY A 506 9.02 8.29 -14.33
N PHE A 507 8.68 7.56 -15.38
CA PHE A 507 8.74 6.09 -15.36
C PHE A 507 10.16 5.56 -15.11
N SER A 508 11.20 6.22 -15.64
CA SER A 508 12.59 5.81 -15.40
C SER A 508 13.00 5.96 -13.93
N GLY A 509 12.59 7.03 -13.24
CA GLY A 509 12.85 7.20 -11.81
C GLY A 509 12.02 6.24 -10.93
N LEU A 510 10.89 5.77 -11.46
CA LEU A 510 10.09 4.70 -10.86
C LEU A 510 10.62 3.28 -11.19
N GLY A 511 11.73 3.15 -11.92
CA GLY A 511 12.31 1.85 -12.32
C GLY A 511 11.53 1.12 -13.42
N ILE A 512 10.57 1.78 -14.06
CA ILE A 512 9.70 1.23 -15.10
C ILE A 512 10.37 1.42 -16.47
N SER A 513 10.57 0.31 -17.17
CA SER A 513 11.20 0.28 -18.50
C SER A 513 10.27 -0.36 -19.54
N PRO A 514 10.08 0.24 -20.74
CA PRO A 514 9.20 -0.32 -21.76
C PRO A 514 9.64 -1.68 -22.30
N THR A 515 8.71 -2.65 -22.34
CA THR A 515 8.99 -4.03 -22.78
C THR A 515 8.51 -4.28 -24.23
N PRO A 516 9.15 -5.17 -25.02
CA PRO A 516 8.59 -5.60 -26.30
C PRO A 516 7.27 -6.34 -26.09
N HIS A 517 6.24 -6.03 -26.88
CA HIS A 517 5.02 -6.86 -26.88
C HIS A 517 5.33 -8.26 -27.44
N ARG A 518 4.67 -9.30 -26.91
CA ARG A 518 4.92 -10.72 -27.25
C ARG A 518 4.80 -11.07 -28.74
N SER A 519 4.00 -10.31 -29.51
CA SER A 519 3.86 -10.50 -30.97
C SER A 519 5.02 -9.90 -31.78
N GLY A 520 5.85 -9.05 -31.17
CA GLY A 520 6.84 -8.22 -31.87
C GLY A 520 6.25 -7.07 -32.68
N HIS A 521 4.94 -6.84 -32.63
CA HIS A 521 4.26 -5.72 -33.29
C HIS A 521 4.21 -4.49 -32.39
N THR A 522 3.80 -3.36 -32.96
CA THR A 522 3.77 -2.05 -32.31
C THR A 522 2.37 -1.46 -32.33
N PHE A 523 2.08 -0.63 -31.33
CA PHE A 523 0.82 0.10 -31.24
C PHE A 523 0.82 1.26 -32.26
N VAL A 524 -0.34 1.54 -32.85
CA VAL A 524 -0.56 2.58 -33.88
C VAL A 524 -1.67 3.57 -33.53
N GLY A 525 -2.46 3.30 -32.48
CA GLY A 525 -3.57 4.12 -32.01
C GLY A 525 -4.87 3.89 -32.78
N SER A 526 -6.01 4.08 -32.09
CA SER A 526 -7.37 3.84 -32.62
C SER A 526 -7.65 4.57 -33.95
N GLN A 527 -7.03 5.73 -34.17
CA GLN A 527 -7.20 6.51 -35.40
C GLN A 527 -6.76 5.77 -36.66
N ALA A 528 -5.74 4.89 -36.58
CA ALA A 528 -5.29 4.06 -37.70
C ALA A 528 -6.31 2.95 -38.03
N CYS A 529 -7.08 2.50 -37.04
CA CYS A 529 -8.17 1.53 -37.24
C CYS A 529 -9.37 2.17 -37.95
N ALA A 530 -9.68 3.44 -37.67
CA ALA A 530 -10.78 4.18 -38.28
C ALA A 530 -10.72 4.23 -39.82
N GLU A 531 -9.51 4.21 -40.41
CA GLU A 531 -9.29 4.19 -41.86
C GLU A 531 -10.04 3.05 -42.60
N CYS A 532 -10.30 1.93 -41.91
CA CYS A 532 -11.03 0.77 -42.45
C CYS A 532 -12.22 0.31 -41.58
N HIS A 533 -12.25 0.67 -40.29
CA HIS A 533 -13.22 0.18 -39.30
C HIS A 533 -14.01 1.32 -38.64
N GLN A 534 -14.47 2.31 -39.42
CA GLN A 534 -15.17 3.49 -38.91
C GLN A 534 -16.32 3.16 -37.94
N ASN A 535 -17.19 2.18 -38.27
CA ASN A 535 -18.31 1.81 -37.38
C ASN A 535 -17.84 1.36 -35.97
N ALA A 536 -16.76 0.57 -35.89
CA ALA A 536 -16.20 0.10 -34.62
C ALA A 536 -15.48 1.23 -33.88
N PHE A 537 -14.82 2.12 -34.63
CA PHE A 537 -14.23 3.34 -34.07
C PHE A 537 -15.29 4.26 -33.48
N ASP A 538 -16.42 4.47 -34.16
CA ASP A 538 -17.52 5.31 -33.68
C ASP A 538 -18.13 4.75 -32.38
N ILE A 539 -18.28 3.42 -32.27
CA ILE A 539 -18.73 2.75 -31.04
C ILE A 539 -17.73 2.99 -29.90
N TRP A 540 -16.43 2.79 -30.15
CA TRP A 540 -15.38 3.06 -29.17
C TRP A 540 -15.30 4.54 -28.75
N GLU A 541 -15.36 5.47 -29.70
CA GLU A 541 -15.22 6.92 -29.47
C GLU A 541 -16.35 7.47 -28.57
N ASN A 542 -17.55 6.90 -28.69
CA ASN A 542 -18.71 7.26 -27.86
C ASN A 542 -18.75 6.53 -26.50
N SER A 543 -17.83 5.59 -26.23
CA SER A 543 -17.75 4.85 -24.98
C SER A 543 -16.89 5.55 -23.90
N ALA A 544 -17.01 5.11 -22.64
CA ALA A 544 -16.15 5.59 -21.56
C ALA A 544 -14.65 5.33 -21.80
N HIS A 545 -14.30 4.31 -22.60
CA HIS A 545 -12.92 3.95 -22.91
C HIS A 545 -12.14 5.03 -23.65
N ALA A 546 -12.77 5.74 -24.61
CA ALA A 546 -12.12 6.84 -25.32
C ALA A 546 -11.76 8.01 -24.37
N GLN A 547 -12.52 8.21 -23.30
CA GLN A 547 -12.30 9.28 -22.32
C GLN A 547 -11.39 8.87 -21.14
N ALA A 548 -10.90 7.63 -21.09
CA ALA A 548 -10.22 7.08 -19.92
C ALA A 548 -8.99 7.90 -19.48
N THR A 549 -8.12 8.32 -20.40
CA THR A 549 -6.98 9.19 -20.05
C THR A 549 -7.44 10.59 -19.64
N ALA A 550 -8.46 11.15 -20.29
CA ALA A 550 -8.98 12.48 -19.96
C ALA A 550 -9.49 12.54 -18.51
N HIS A 551 -10.10 11.45 -18.02
CA HIS A 551 -10.49 11.30 -16.61
C HIS A 551 -9.31 11.14 -15.63
N LEU A 552 -8.10 10.79 -16.08
CA LEU A 552 -6.90 10.87 -15.24
C LEU A 552 -6.28 12.28 -15.25
N VAL A 553 -6.35 12.99 -16.38
CA VAL A 553 -5.83 14.37 -16.49
C VAL A 553 -6.72 15.36 -15.74
N LYS A 554 -8.04 15.20 -15.85
CA LYS A 554 -9.06 16.00 -15.17
C LYS A 554 -10.10 15.06 -14.55
N PRO A 555 -9.85 14.56 -13.33
CA PRO A 555 -10.79 13.68 -12.66
C PRO A 555 -12.17 14.33 -12.47
N PRO A 556 -13.26 13.57 -12.61
CA PRO A 556 -14.60 14.11 -12.43
C PRO A 556 -14.93 14.39 -10.95
N LYS A 557 -15.98 15.18 -10.73
CA LYS A 557 -16.56 15.48 -9.41
C LYS A 557 -15.53 16.08 -8.41
N GLU A 558 -15.63 15.72 -7.13
CA GLU A 558 -15.01 16.41 -5.99
C GLU A 558 -13.50 16.14 -5.81
N ARG A 559 -12.86 15.38 -6.72
CA ARG A 559 -11.41 15.10 -6.73
C ARG A 559 -10.66 15.56 -7.98
N GLY A 560 -11.27 16.45 -8.78
CA GLY A 560 -10.70 16.94 -10.05
C GLY A 560 -9.46 17.84 -9.96
N ASP A 561 -9.08 18.26 -8.76
CA ASP A 561 -7.88 19.07 -8.46
C ASP A 561 -6.57 18.26 -8.42
N ILE A 562 -6.61 16.93 -8.40
CA ILE A 562 -5.41 16.07 -8.33
C ILE A 562 -5.33 15.18 -9.57
N PRO A 563 -4.46 15.48 -10.56
CA PRO A 563 -4.27 14.63 -11.73
C PRO A 563 -3.64 13.28 -11.34
N ARG A 564 -4.03 12.21 -12.07
CA ARG A 564 -3.56 10.82 -11.85
C ARG A 564 -2.87 10.20 -13.08
N HIS A 565 -2.68 10.98 -14.15
CA HIS A 565 -2.06 10.54 -15.41
C HIS A 565 -0.53 10.38 -15.34
N PHE A 566 0.04 10.46 -14.14
CA PHE A 566 1.43 10.13 -13.81
C PHE A 566 1.56 8.81 -13.04
N ASP A 567 0.45 8.22 -12.58
CA ASP A 567 0.44 7.02 -11.75
C ASP A 567 0.40 5.75 -12.61
N PRO A 568 1.45 4.90 -12.61
CA PRO A 568 1.47 3.63 -13.35
C PRO A 568 0.29 2.71 -13.04
N GLU A 569 -0.25 2.75 -11.81
CA GLU A 569 -1.40 1.93 -11.40
C GLU A 569 -2.73 2.44 -11.98
N CYS A 570 -2.82 3.72 -12.34
CA CYS A 570 -3.97 4.28 -13.06
C CYS A 570 -3.79 4.18 -14.58
N ILE A 571 -2.57 4.46 -15.06
CA ILE A 571 -2.24 4.50 -16.49
C ILE A 571 -2.46 3.14 -17.13
N SER A 572 -2.11 2.04 -16.46
CA SER A 572 -2.10 0.69 -17.07
C SER A 572 -3.43 0.23 -17.68
N CYS A 573 -4.57 0.80 -17.24
CA CYS A 573 -5.90 0.54 -17.77
C CYS A 573 -6.56 1.74 -18.49
N HIS A 574 -5.95 2.93 -18.46
CA HIS A 574 -6.54 4.17 -18.97
C HIS A 574 -5.85 4.73 -20.23
N VAL A 575 -4.86 4.03 -20.78
CA VAL A 575 -4.12 4.39 -21.99
C VAL A 575 -3.86 3.16 -22.87
N THR A 576 -3.53 3.34 -24.14
CA THR A 576 -3.18 2.25 -25.05
C THR A 576 -1.73 1.77 -24.87
N GLY A 577 -1.54 0.45 -24.92
CA GLY A 577 -0.21 -0.17 -25.00
C GLY A 577 0.52 -0.31 -23.67
N TRP A 578 -0.22 -0.54 -22.59
CA TRP A 578 0.32 -0.97 -21.29
C TRP A 578 -0.10 -2.41 -20.98
N ASN A 579 0.62 -3.07 -20.08
CA ASN A 579 0.14 -4.29 -19.46
C ASN A 579 -0.66 -3.93 -18.20
N PRO A 580 -1.97 -4.22 -18.12
CA PRO A 580 -2.85 -3.73 -17.06
C PRO A 580 -2.49 -4.30 -15.69
N GLN A 581 -2.17 -5.59 -15.62
CA GLN A 581 -1.83 -6.34 -14.40
C GLN A 581 -0.34 -6.23 -14.00
N GLY A 582 0.54 -5.90 -14.95
CA GLY A 582 1.97 -5.74 -14.76
C GLY A 582 2.43 -4.29 -14.55
N TYR A 583 1.60 -3.31 -14.87
CA TYR A 583 1.85 -1.87 -14.66
C TYR A 583 3.12 -1.35 -15.36
N TYR A 584 3.37 -1.84 -16.57
CA TYR A 584 4.47 -1.39 -17.42
C TYR A 584 4.00 -1.05 -18.85
N PRO A 585 4.63 -0.07 -19.51
CA PRO A 585 4.40 0.23 -20.92
C PRO A 585 5.03 -0.84 -21.81
N TYR A 586 4.44 -1.06 -22.99
CA TYR A 586 5.16 -1.68 -24.10
C TYR A 586 6.02 -0.62 -24.82
N LYS A 587 7.06 -1.04 -25.56
CA LYS A 587 8.03 -0.16 -26.26
C LYS A 587 7.45 0.85 -27.25
N SER A 588 6.20 0.67 -27.65
CA SER A 588 5.45 1.58 -28.53
C SER A 588 4.10 1.99 -27.93
N GLY A 589 3.88 1.68 -26.66
CA GLY A 589 2.69 2.12 -25.92
C GLY A 589 2.78 3.59 -25.51
N TYR A 590 1.73 4.07 -24.86
CA TYR A 590 1.66 5.41 -24.31
C TYR A 590 2.81 5.69 -23.34
N MET A 591 3.39 6.88 -23.43
CA MET A 591 4.44 7.42 -22.55
C MET A 591 4.01 8.73 -21.90
N ASP A 592 3.48 9.68 -22.69
CA ASP A 592 2.98 10.96 -22.21
C ASP A 592 1.94 11.60 -23.16
N LEU A 593 1.27 12.64 -22.67
CA LEU A 593 0.20 13.36 -23.39
C LEU A 593 0.66 14.09 -24.67
N THR A 594 1.97 14.25 -24.88
CA THR A 594 2.56 14.99 -26.01
C THR A 594 3.18 14.04 -27.03
N SER A 595 4.11 13.17 -26.61
CA SER A 595 4.84 12.28 -27.53
C SER A 595 3.98 11.14 -28.06
N THR A 596 2.99 10.70 -27.28
CA THR A 596 2.10 9.56 -27.57
C THR A 596 0.63 9.94 -27.49
N ALA A 597 0.27 11.16 -27.88
CA ALA A 597 -1.11 11.67 -27.85
C ALA A 597 -2.14 10.79 -28.62
N HIS A 598 -1.68 10.00 -29.60
CA HIS A 598 -2.51 9.07 -30.37
C HIS A 598 -2.81 7.74 -29.65
N LEU A 599 -2.24 7.54 -28.46
CA LEU A 599 -2.40 6.35 -27.60
C LEU A 599 -3.17 6.65 -26.31
N THR A 600 -3.91 7.77 -26.28
CA THR A 600 -4.84 8.10 -25.18
C THR A 600 -6.15 7.33 -25.31
N GLY A 601 -6.77 7.06 -24.16
CA GLY A 601 -7.95 6.22 -24.01
C GLY A 601 -7.57 4.75 -23.83
N ASN A 602 -8.50 3.93 -23.36
CA ASN A 602 -8.39 2.47 -23.47
C ASN A 602 -8.70 2.09 -24.93
N GLY A 603 -7.75 2.32 -25.84
CA GLY A 603 -7.94 2.25 -27.29
C GLY A 603 -8.12 0.83 -27.84
N CYS A 604 -8.51 0.72 -29.12
CA CYS A 604 -8.85 -0.55 -29.77
C CYS A 604 -7.78 -1.64 -29.56
N GLU A 605 -6.50 -1.27 -29.63
CA GLU A 605 -5.37 -2.18 -29.51
C GLU A 605 -5.16 -2.78 -28.10
N ASN A 606 -5.86 -2.28 -27.06
CA ASN A 606 -5.88 -2.95 -25.76
C ASN A 606 -6.80 -4.18 -25.76
N CYS A 607 -7.81 -4.25 -26.63
CA CYS A 607 -8.65 -5.44 -26.84
C CYS A 607 -8.12 -6.31 -27.99
N HIS A 608 -7.68 -5.68 -29.09
CA HIS A 608 -7.31 -6.34 -30.34
C HIS A 608 -5.79 -6.60 -30.48
N GLY A 609 -4.97 -6.13 -29.53
CA GLY A 609 -3.52 -6.17 -29.61
C GLY A 609 -2.91 -5.12 -30.57
N PRO A 610 -1.57 -5.00 -30.61
CA PRO A 610 -0.87 -4.03 -31.46
C PRO A 610 -1.04 -4.31 -32.96
N GLY A 611 -1.63 -3.35 -33.67
CA GLY A 611 -2.13 -3.50 -35.03
C GLY A 611 -1.15 -3.17 -36.16
N SER A 612 0.10 -2.78 -35.88
CA SER A 612 1.00 -2.27 -36.94
C SER A 612 1.25 -3.23 -38.09
N ALA A 613 1.39 -4.54 -37.81
CA ALA A 613 1.55 -5.55 -38.85
C ALA A 613 0.27 -5.72 -39.68
N HIS A 614 -0.91 -5.71 -39.05
CA HIS A 614 -2.20 -5.79 -39.73
C HIS A 614 -2.41 -4.60 -40.67
N VAL A 615 -2.25 -3.37 -40.18
CA VAL A 615 -2.37 -2.13 -40.98
C VAL A 615 -1.38 -2.11 -42.15
N ALA A 616 -0.14 -2.56 -41.93
CA ALA A 616 0.85 -2.65 -43.01
C ALA A 616 0.44 -3.68 -44.08
N ALA A 617 -0.05 -4.86 -43.68
CA ALA A 617 -0.49 -5.89 -44.61
C ALA A 617 -1.76 -5.51 -45.39
N GLU A 618 -2.68 -4.72 -44.81
CA GLU A 618 -3.82 -4.20 -45.55
C GLU A 618 -3.42 -3.13 -46.57
N LYS A 619 -2.43 -2.28 -46.27
CA LYS A 619 -1.92 -1.25 -47.19
C LYS A 619 -1.02 -1.77 -48.31
N GLU A 620 -0.53 -3.01 -48.21
CA GLU A 620 0.33 -3.66 -49.20
C GLU A 620 -0.41 -4.03 -50.51
N ALA A 621 0.29 -4.10 -51.65
CA ALA A 621 -0.35 -4.39 -52.93
C ALA A 621 -0.86 -5.84 -53.00
N ALA A 622 -2.08 -6.05 -53.52
CA ALA A 622 -2.64 -7.41 -53.70
C ALA A 622 -1.82 -8.30 -54.67
N THR A 623 -0.91 -7.72 -55.44
CA THR A 623 0.06 -8.43 -56.29
C THR A 623 1.29 -8.97 -55.53
N THR A 624 1.48 -8.58 -54.27
CA THR A 624 2.65 -8.96 -53.47
C THR A 624 2.56 -10.45 -53.07
N PRO A 625 3.58 -11.29 -53.40
CA PRO A 625 3.49 -12.73 -53.17
C PRO A 625 3.21 -13.10 -51.71
N GLY A 626 2.15 -13.89 -51.49
CA GLY A 626 1.75 -14.36 -50.16
C GLY A 626 0.91 -13.38 -49.33
N ILE A 627 0.62 -12.17 -49.82
CA ILE A 627 -0.04 -11.13 -49.02
C ILE A 627 -1.42 -11.54 -48.48
N GLU A 628 -2.24 -12.26 -49.26
CA GLU A 628 -3.56 -12.72 -48.81
C GLU A 628 -3.47 -13.73 -47.65
N SER A 629 -2.43 -14.57 -47.63
CA SER A 629 -2.19 -15.48 -46.50
C SER A 629 -1.76 -14.72 -45.25
N LEU A 630 -0.97 -13.65 -45.41
CA LEU A 630 -0.52 -12.78 -44.32
C LEU A 630 -1.70 -11.95 -43.76
N ARG A 631 -2.54 -11.38 -44.65
CA ARG A 631 -3.80 -10.70 -44.29
C ARG A 631 -4.74 -11.61 -43.53
N ALA A 632 -5.01 -12.82 -44.04
CA ALA A 632 -5.88 -13.78 -43.37
C ALA A 632 -5.41 -14.12 -41.95
N LYS A 633 -4.08 -14.34 -41.79
CA LYS A 633 -3.47 -14.56 -40.47
C LYS A 633 -3.64 -13.33 -39.56
N LEU A 634 -3.25 -12.15 -40.00
CA LEU A 634 -3.26 -10.93 -39.17
C LEU A 634 -4.68 -10.49 -38.80
N ARG A 635 -5.66 -10.63 -39.71
CA ARG A 635 -7.09 -10.41 -39.43
C ARG A 635 -7.63 -11.35 -38.36
N GLN A 636 -7.06 -12.56 -38.22
CA GLN A 636 -7.41 -13.49 -37.14
C GLN A 636 -6.69 -13.14 -35.83
N GLU A 637 -5.43 -12.70 -35.89
CA GLU A 637 -4.65 -12.31 -34.71
C GLU A 637 -5.22 -11.07 -34.00
N VAL A 638 -5.89 -10.15 -34.71
CA VAL A 638 -6.55 -8.96 -34.13
C VAL A 638 -8.00 -9.21 -33.67
N GLN A 639 -8.50 -10.44 -33.66
CA GLN A 639 -9.84 -10.74 -33.14
C GLN A 639 -9.78 -11.07 -31.64
N LEU A 640 -10.64 -10.43 -30.85
CA LEU A 640 -10.97 -10.83 -29.49
C LEU A 640 -12.27 -11.66 -29.52
N PRO A 641 -12.21 -12.99 -29.37
CA PRO A 641 -13.42 -13.81 -29.35
C PRO A 641 -14.26 -13.56 -28.10
N LEU A 642 -15.59 -13.58 -28.23
CA LEU A 642 -16.52 -13.33 -27.11
C LEU A 642 -16.27 -14.27 -25.93
N GLU A 643 -15.93 -15.55 -26.19
CA GLU A 643 -15.64 -16.53 -25.14
C GLU A 643 -14.38 -16.22 -24.31
N LYS A 644 -13.57 -15.23 -24.73
CA LYS A 644 -12.41 -14.71 -24.00
C LYS A 644 -12.58 -13.25 -23.57
N ALA A 645 -13.55 -12.53 -24.14
CA ALA A 645 -13.72 -11.11 -23.90
C ALA A 645 -13.98 -10.78 -22.42
N ARG A 646 -14.74 -11.60 -21.70
CA ARG A 646 -15.00 -11.40 -20.26
C ARG A 646 -13.70 -11.48 -19.44
N GLU A 647 -12.88 -12.50 -19.67
CA GLU A 647 -11.59 -12.68 -18.99
C GLU A 647 -10.63 -11.53 -19.30
N HIS A 648 -10.58 -11.12 -20.57
CA HIS A 648 -9.77 -9.97 -21.01
C HIS A 648 -10.22 -8.65 -20.38
N CYS A 649 -11.54 -8.42 -20.26
CA CYS A 649 -12.08 -7.22 -19.59
C CYS A 649 -11.75 -7.21 -18.09
N MET A 650 -11.76 -8.37 -17.42
CA MET A 650 -11.40 -8.49 -16.00
C MET A 650 -9.93 -8.16 -15.69
N GLU A 651 -9.06 -8.02 -16.70
CA GLU A 651 -7.71 -7.46 -16.49
C GLU A 651 -7.73 -5.99 -16.05
N CYS A 652 -8.82 -5.26 -16.29
CA CYS A 652 -9.04 -3.90 -15.79
C CYS A 652 -10.32 -3.75 -14.96
N HIS A 653 -11.39 -4.46 -15.32
CA HIS A 653 -12.64 -4.52 -14.58
C HIS A 653 -12.56 -5.61 -13.49
N ASP A 654 -11.70 -5.38 -12.50
CA ASP A 654 -11.63 -6.18 -11.28
C ASP A 654 -12.55 -5.59 -10.17
N LEU A 655 -12.60 -6.26 -9.02
CA LEU A 655 -13.37 -5.82 -7.84
C LEU A 655 -12.88 -4.49 -7.22
N ASP A 656 -11.72 -3.99 -7.65
CA ASP A 656 -11.13 -2.76 -7.12
C ASP A 656 -11.49 -1.55 -8.00
N ASN A 657 -11.53 -1.75 -9.32
CA ASN A 657 -11.75 -0.72 -10.33
C ASN A 657 -13.21 -0.67 -10.84
N SER A 658 -13.88 -1.83 -10.94
CA SER A 658 -15.23 -1.96 -11.52
C SER A 658 -16.01 -3.14 -10.89
N PRO A 659 -16.27 -3.14 -9.57
CA PRO A 659 -16.96 -4.24 -8.89
C PRO A 659 -18.32 -4.59 -9.51
N ASP A 660 -19.08 -3.61 -10.00
CA ASP A 660 -20.37 -3.78 -10.68
C ASP A 660 -20.28 -4.67 -11.96
N PHE A 661 -19.07 -4.91 -12.51
CA PHE A 661 -18.81 -5.87 -13.59
C PHE A 661 -18.94 -7.33 -13.14
N HIS A 662 -18.80 -7.58 -11.83
CA HIS A 662 -18.90 -8.91 -11.22
C HIS A 662 -20.31 -9.28 -10.77
N ASP A 663 -21.29 -8.38 -10.91
CA ASP A 663 -22.70 -8.70 -10.69
C ASP A 663 -23.21 -9.72 -11.72
N ASP A 664 -24.17 -10.56 -11.33
CA ASP A 664 -24.72 -11.62 -12.18
C ASP A 664 -25.32 -11.04 -13.48
N GLY A 665 -24.76 -11.43 -14.63
CA GLY A 665 -25.18 -10.97 -15.96
C GLY A 665 -24.64 -9.62 -16.42
N ALA A 666 -23.89 -8.89 -15.58
CA ALA A 666 -23.45 -7.53 -15.89
C ALA A 666 -22.57 -7.45 -17.16
N PHE A 667 -21.70 -8.43 -17.38
CA PHE A 667 -20.87 -8.46 -18.60
C PHE A 667 -21.75 -8.59 -19.86
N GLU A 668 -22.67 -9.55 -19.86
CA GLU A 668 -23.51 -9.90 -21.00
C GLU A 668 -24.59 -8.85 -21.29
N ASP A 669 -25.21 -8.29 -20.26
CA ASP A 669 -26.39 -7.41 -20.37
C ASP A 669 -26.05 -5.91 -20.37
N ILE A 670 -24.87 -5.51 -19.90
CA ILE A 670 -24.48 -4.09 -19.72
C ILE A 670 -23.16 -3.77 -20.43
N TYR A 671 -22.05 -4.37 -20.00
CA TYR A 671 -20.71 -3.93 -20.45
C TYR A 671 -20.35 -4.35 -21.88
N TRP A 672 -20.70 -5.57 -22.29
CA TRP A 672 -20.41 -6.05 -23.64
C TRP A 672 -21.25 -5.31 -24.72
N PRO A 673 -22.58 -5.10 -24.55
CA PRO A 673 -23.39 -4.32 -25.49
C PRO A 673 -22.93 -2.87 -25.73
N GLU A 674 -22.19 -2.26 -24.80
CA GLU A 674 -21.62 -0.91 -25.00
C GLU A 674 -20.45 -0.86 -25.98
N ILE A 675 -19.75 -1.97 -26.20
CA ILE A 675 -18.52 -2.02 -27.01
C ILE A 675 -18.55 -3.03 -28.16
N GLU A 676 -19.54 -3.92 -28.20
CA GLU A 676 -19.65 -4.91 -29.27
C GLU A 676 -19.91 -4.27 -30.63
N HIS A 677 -19.18 -4.75 -31.64
CA HIS A 677 -19.22 -4.22 -32.99
C HIS A 677 -19.16 -5.37 -34.00
N ASN A 678 -20.16 -6.25 -33.90
CA ASN A 678 -20.35 -7.36 -34.84
C ASN A 678 -20.63 -6.81 -36.26
N ASN A 679 -19.87 -7.29 -37.25
CA ASN A 679 -20.16 -7.12 -38.68
C ASN A 679 -21.06 -8.26 -39.19
#